data_AF-G9EQF2-F1
#
_entry.id   AF-G9EQF2-F1
#
_cell.length_a   1.000
_cell.length_b   1.000
_cell.length_c   1.000
_cell.angle_alpha   90.00
_cell.angle_beta   90.00
_cell.angle_gamma   90.00
#
_symmetry.space_group_name_H-M   'P 1'
#
loop_
_entity.id
_entity.type
_entity.pdbx_description
1 polymer ?
#
loop_
_entity_poly.entity_id
_entity_poly.type
_entity_poly.pdbx_seq_one_letter_code
_entity_poly.pdbx_strand_id
1 'polypeptide(L)'
;MEFFNNKKDLSQQVKTQSFDQWVVDNRSMIESHLIHAGIAFINEQAESLKQSVTNLMLDDRWHYIDKPTKKQSYRGSLEINSQGIPYLFLRYFTFRHGGYSARFNSKEVLKELWKDARRGIISKPRPVTPKNQPLKSTPEKENVFFDWVGHHLKLWNSLSTAGTSPYLKQKGLGNTFIPGIRFAKNYIAVALINTENAFQGMQCIYNDGEKRYTKGMTKKGHFGIVGDTTLPQKPRALHVCEGLATAASIYLATGESVFCAFDAGNLLPVSRNLKRHYPKTPIILWADNDWQKATKKTKHGRILGNTGLIHANRTAFKLRNALVCTPDFSSLPPEQIKEATDFNDLHQLLGIEAITQTIAQKPNISLALWHESSRYTRYAHGVLAPQKFAKGIKRTYKKRYLPKDVFQHEGVHLVRSAIGTGKTAIVEHLVKNNPHHSILFTTHLISLVESAAQRLGLVSYNECDAFDLQIENRVAICLNSLGKLTAEGALKTYDVVIIDEIEQVLARLTTHIEQKPLVFSVLKHLMMHTKTLICLDAHLSQTTVQIIQRFCPNHPVTVHFNEYTPGHGRKILFHDNPESVQMNALHALEQNQKVYLAFNSKKEAYKTFSACSIAFPEKKGLYISSDNAGDAENQAFFNNVNQISQRYDYLICTPSVSTGVSIDNGHFDFVGGVFNAQINTANDCMQALGRIRNHQTLHVFCEKRLGNKTLNPEVISAKWANTHLHDLNLMNIDALSGARILLNPDYEQLALLVTQARNASNNNFYEQFALLALHDGMHLAYFEEDMDLGIQKQLKNFKKACIEHDANQICREQLPLTASELLALAKKPRKTMADTRAYKKQQLIEFYNLSEKDNQSIQALATIDNDGRFKKQIVNLELALGDVELAKKHFLAQLQESNQFAADLNYFASLQSIYQKLLRTLRVTTSNGTLDTSNYQYSKELLQHSDFLHWIEQNRPIIQGIVTLPTPDRLYKDPIRFVSMLLSHLGLKQKRVGRAEFGLYQLEPSRVQLLNALIMRRKKGCTGISMPLDTSSCAVKKSTSTDFFVTTFRKIKEFILPKHFFEPVFS
;
A
#
# COMPACT_ATOMS: atom_id res chain seq x y z
N MET A 1 -4.93 -73.84 11.61
CA MET A 1 -6.33 -73.85 12.08
C MET A 1 -6.42 -72.95 13.29
N GLU A 2 -6.70 -71.65 13.11
CA GLU A 2 -7.10 -70.73 14.18
C GLU A 2 -7.33 -69.35 13.56
N PHE A 3 -8.52 -69.08 13.00
CA PHE A 3 -8.99 -67.70 12.72
C PHE A 3 -10.53 -67.65 12.55
N PHE A 4 -11.24 -68.60 13.14
CA PHE A 4 -12.71 -68.65 13.13
C PHE A 4 -13.24 -68.70 14.55
N ASN A 5 -13.21 -67.59 15.28
CA ASN A 5 -14.07 -67.45 16.46
C ASN A 5 -14.53 -66.04 16.88
N ASN A 6 -14.31 -64.97 16.09
CA ASN A 6 -14.76 -63.61 16.50
C ASN A 6 -16.05 -63.11 15.83
N LYS A 7 -16.75 -63.91 15.01
CA LYS A 7 -17.96 -63.44 14.30
C LYS A 7 -19.24 -63.42 15.14
N LYS A 8 -19.28 -64.10 16.30
CA LYS A 8 -20.44 -64.07 17.21
C LYS A 8 -20.41 -62.90 18.21
N ASP A 9 -19.27 -62.23 18.40
CA ASP A 9 -19.12 -61.12 19.36
C ASP A 9 -19.50 -59.73 18.81
N LEU A 10 -19.32 -59.49 17.50
CA LEU A 10 -19.61 -58.18 16.88
C LEU A 10 -21.11 -57.84 16.86
N SER A 11 -21.99 -58.83 16.73
CA SER A 11 -23.44 -58.58 16.71
C SER A 11 -24.03 -58.36 18.12
N GLN A 12 -23.36 -58.83 19.18
CA GLN A 12 -23.71 -58.51 20.57
C GLN A 12 -23.11 -57.17 21.02
N GLN A 13 -21.90 -56.77 20.57
CA GLN A 13 -21.31 -55.46 20.87
C GLN A 13 -22.08 -54.25 20.33
N VAL A 14 -22.66 -54.34 19.12
CA VAL A 14 -23.40 -53.22 18.50
C VAL A 14 -24.76 -52.96 19.16
N LYS A 15 -25.35 -53.95 19.84
CA LYS A 15 -26.61 -53.75 20.58
C LYS A 15 -26.44 -52.87 21.82
N THR A 16 -25.24 -52.80 22.39
CA THR A 16 -24.91 -52.00 23.59
C THR A 16 -24.07 -50.76 23.30
N GLN A 17 -23.57 -50.57 22.07
CA GLN A 17 -22.75 -49.42 21.69
C GLN A 17 -23.60 -48.16 21.44
N SER A 18 -23.14 -47.01 21.96
CA SER A 18 -23.77 -45.70 21.69
C SER A 18 -23.55 -45.30 20.22
N PHE A 19 -24.49 -44.53 19.67
CA PHE A 19 -24.43 -44.07 18.27
C PHE A 19 -23.13 -43.30 17.99
N ASP A 20 -22.70 -42.43 18.90
CA ASP A 20 -21.52 -41.60 18.73
C ASP A 20 -20.23 -42.44 18.65
N GLN A 21 -20.13 -43.51 19.44
CA GLN A 21 -18.98 -44.42 19.40
C GLN A 21 -18.96 -45.23 18.09
N TRP A 22 -20.11 -45.73 17.63
CA TRP A 22 -20.20 -46.45 16.35
C TRP A 22 -19.80 -45.58 15.15
N VAL A 23 -20.17 -44.30 15.17
CA VAL A 23 -19.81 -43.34 14.12
C VAL A 23 -18.31 -43.08 14.06
N VAL A 24 -17.63 -42.99 15.21
CA VAL A 24 -16.17 -42.83 15.26
C VAL A 24 -15.46 -44.06 14.70
N ASP A 25 -15.88 -45.26 15.11
CA ASP A 25 -15.24 -46.52 14.71
C ASP A 25 -15.42 -46.83 13.21
N ASN A 26 -16.50 -46.34 12.59
CA ASN A 26 -16.87 -46.62 11.19
C ASN A 26 -16.79 -45.38 10.28
N ARG A 27 -16.06 -44.34 10.69
CA ARG A 27 -16.06 -43.02 10.06
C ARG A 27 -15.76 -43.04 8.55
N SER A 28 -14.73 -43.76 8.11
CA SER A 28 -14.37 -43.82 6.68
C SER A 28 -15.45 -44.50 5.82
N MET A 29 -16.12 -45.52 6.37
CA MET A 29 -17.24 -46.20 5.71
C MET A 29 -18.43 -45.25 5.55
N ILE A 30 -18.74 -44.47 6.58
CA ILE A 30 -19.87 -43.53 6.61
C ILE A 30 -19.61 -42.37 5.62
N GLU A 31 -18.40 -41.80 5.61
CA GLU A 31 -18.00 -40.74 4.67
C GLU A 31 -18.14 -41.22 3.22
N SER A 32 -17.71 -42.45 2.91
CA SER A 32 -17.84 -43.05 1.56
C SER A 32 -19.31 -43.27 1.15
N HIS A 33 -20.17 -43.78 2.04
CA HIS A 33 -21.60 -43.97 1.74
C HIS A 33 -22.32 -42.64 1.54
N LEU A 34 -21.98 -41.61 2.31
CA LEU A 34 -22.53 -40.27 2.15
C LEU A 34 -22.16 -39.67 0.79
N ILE A 35 -20.91 -39.82 0.34
CA ILE A 35 -20.46 -39.33 -0.97
C ILE A 35 -21.19 -40.08 -2.10
N HIS A 36 -21.30 -41.41 -2.03
CA HIS A 36 -22.00 -42.21 -3.04
C HIS A 36 -23.51 -41.88 -3.11
N ALA A 37 -24.18 -41.74 -1.97
CA ALA A 37 -25.57 -41.31 -1.92
C ALA A 37 -25.76 -39.87 -2.45
N GLY A 38 -24.79 -38.98 -2.19
CA GLY A 38 -24.76 -37.64 -2.76
C GLY A 38 -24.61 -37.63 -4.29
N ILE A 39 -23.77 -38.52 -4.85
CA ILE A 39 -23.60 -38.67 -6.30
C ILE A 39 -24.91 -39.16 -6.94
N ALA A 40 -25.56 -40.17 -6.35
CA ALA A 40 -26.85 -40.66 -6.81
C ALA A 40 -27.93 -39.57 -6.78
N PHE A 41 -27.98 -38.80 -5.69
CA PHE A 41 -28.90 -37.66 -5.53
C PHE A 41 -28.71 -36.60 -6.63
N ILE A 42 -27.48 -36.23 -6.99
CA ILE A 42 -27.25 -35.26 -8.07
C ILE A 42 -27.68 -35.81 -9.43
N ASN A 43 -27.40 -37.10 -9.70
CA ASN A 43 -27.81 -37.72 -10.96
C ASN A 43 -29.33 -37.90 -11.09
N GLU A 44 -30.06 -38.04 -9.97
CA GLU A 44 -31.53 -38.11 -9.94
C GLU A 44 -32.17 -36.73 -10.11
N GLN A 45 -31.61 -35.70 -9.48
CA GLN A 45 -32.16 -34.33 -9.52
C GLN A 45 -31.82 -33.58 -10.82
N ALA A 46 -30.74 -33.95 -11.50
CA ALA A 46 -30.27 -33.24 -12.67
C ALA A 46 -31.00 -33.70 -13.95
N GLU A 47 -31.67 -32.76 -14.61
CA GLU A 47 -32.36 -33.00 -15.87
C GLU A 47 -31.37 -33.11 -17.03
N SER A 48 -31.48 -34.16 -17.84
CA SER A 48 -30.84 -34.28 -19.16
C SER A 48 -29.30 -34.21 -19.13
N LEU A 49 -28.67 -34.86 -18.15
CA LEU A 49 -27.21 -35.01 -18.09
C LEU A 49 -26.67 -35.80 -19.29
N LYS A 50 -25.62 -35.29 -19.94
CA LYS A 50 -24.93 -35.99 -21.04
C LYS A 50 -24.09 -37.18 -20.57
N GLN A 51 -23.55 -37.07 -19.37
CA GLN A 51 -22.76 -38.09 -18.70
C GLN A 51 -23.14 -38.03 -17.22
N SER A 52 -23.36 -39.19 -16.60
CA SER A 52 -23.64 -39.24 -15.17
C SER A 52 -22.46 -38.66 -14.40
N VAL A 53 -22.77 -37.86 -13.38
CA VAL A 53 -21.79 -37.38 -12.41
C VAL A 53 -21.24 -38.59 -11.68
N THR A 54 -19.93 -38.81 -11.78
CA THR A 54 -19.23 -39.94 -11.13
C THR A 54 -18.48 -39.52 -9.88
N ASN A 55 -18.25 -38.22 -9.69
CA ASN A 55 -17.57 -37.64 -8.53
C ASN A 55 -18.18 -36.28 -8.17
N LEU A 56 -18.15 -35.95 -6.88
CA LEU A 56 -18.55 -34.64 -6.36
C LEU A 56 -17.33 -33.85 -5.91
N MET A 57 -17.29 -32.57 -6.28
CA MET A 57 -16.35 -31.62 -5.69
C MET A 57 -16.99 -31.01 -4.44
N LEU A 58 -16.43 -31.36 -3.27
CA LEU A 58 -16.97 -31.02 -1.95
C LEU A 58 -16.14 -29.91 -1.27
N ASP A 59 -15.88 -28.83 -2.00
CA ASP A 59 -15.04 -27.69 -1.61
C ASP A 59 -15.84 -26.45 -1.15
N ASP A 60 -17.13 -26.65 -0.87
CA ASP A 60 -18.10 -25.61 -0.54
C ASP A 60 -18.19 -24.47 -1.58
N ARG A 61 -18.01 -24.78 -2.88
CA ARG A 61 -18.22 -23.85 -4.00
C ARG A 61 -19.28 -24.35 -4.96
N TRP A 62 -19.85 -23.43 -5.74
CA TRP A 62 -20.81 -23.77 -6.79
C TRP A 62 -20.06 -24.34 -8.01
N HIS A 63 -20.28 -25.62 -8.28
CA HIS A 63 -19.80 -26.33 -9.44
C HIS A 63 -20.92 -26.47 -10.46
N TYR A 64 -20.61 -26.15 -11.72
CA TYR A 64 -21.54 -26.36 -12.81
C TYR A 64 -21.53 -27.82 -13.23
N ILE A 65 -22.71 -28.36 -13.53
CA ILE A 65 -22.84 -29.70 -14.11
C ILE A 65 -22.95 -29.55 -15.63
N ASP A 66 -22.20 -30.37 -16.37
CA ASP A 66 -21.92 -30.17 -17.79
C ASP A 66 -23.19 -30.09 -18.68
N LYS A 67 -23.20 -29.10 -19.58
CA LYS A 67 -24.34 -28.63 -20.39
C LYS A 67 -24.95 -29.70 -21.33
N PRO A 68 -26.29 -29.72 -21.51
CA PRO A 68 -26.86 -28.81 -22.49
C PRO A 68 -28.15 -28.09 -22.07
N THR A 69 -28.27 -26.85 -22.54
CA THR A 69 -29.43 -25.94 -22.61
C THR A 69 -29.91 -25.16 -21.36
N LYS A 70 -29.62 -25.54 -20.11
CA LYS A 70 -29.91 -24.69 -18.93
C LYS A 70 -28.77 -24.73 -17.91
N LYS A 71 -28.44 -23.59 -17.27
CA LYS A 71 -27.45 -23.57 -16.18
C LYS A 71 -27.99 -24.40 -15.00
N GLN A 72 -27.28 -25.46 -14.64
CA GLN A 72 -27.50 -26.27 -13.44
C GLN A 72 -26.19 -26.29 -12.66
N SER A 73 -26.26 -26.20 -11.34
CA SER A 73 -25.07 -26.21 -10.48
C SER A 73 -25.36 -26.83 -9.13
N TYR A 74 -24.34 -27.40 -8.49
CA TYR A 74 -24.41 -27.87 -7.11
C TYR A 74 -23.31 -27.22 -6.26
N ARG A 75 -23.51 -27.18 -4.95
CA ARG A 75 -22.50 -26.79 -3.96
C ARG A 75 -22.50 -27.81 -2.84
N GLY A 76 -21.34 -28.38 -2.55
CA GLY A 76 -21.19 -29.45 -1.58
C GLY A 76 -20.01 -29.23 -0.62
N SER A 77 -20.14 -29.62 0.64
CA SER A 77 -19.02 -29.82 1.58
C SER A 77 -19.31 -31.04 2.46
N LEU A 78 -18.28 -31.83 2.76
CA LEU A 78 -18.36 -32.87 3.78
C LEU A 78 -17.79 -32.29 5.07
N GLU A 79 -18.64 -32.12 6.06
CA GLU A 79 -18.30 -31.49 7.33
C GLU A 79 -18.54 -32.46 8.47
N ILE A 80 -17.88 -32.20 9.59
CA ILE A 80 -18.01 -33.02 10.80
C ILE A 80 -18.53 -32.10 11.88
N ASN A 81 -19.64 -32.49 12.50
CA ASN A 81 -20.23 -31.67 13.54
C ASN A 81 -19.41 -31.74 14.84
N SER A 82 -19.80 -30.94 15.82
CA SER A 82 -19.14 -30.88 17.14
C SER A 82 -19.15 -32.19 17.94
N GLN A 83 -19.90 -33.20 17.49
CA GLN A 83 -19.97 -34.54 18.10
C GLN A 83 -19.15 -35.59 17.32
N GLY A 84 -18.36 -35.17 16.32
CA GLY A 84 -17.52 -36.08 15.53
C GLY A 84 -18.25 -36.82 14.41
N ILE A 85 -19.51 -36.47 14.12
CA ILE A 85 -20.34 -37.14 13.11
C ILE A 85 -20.17 -36.47 11.74
N PRO A 86 -19.76 -37.21 10.70
CA PRO A 86 -19.68 -36.69 9.34
C PRO A 86 -21.07 -36.47 8.74
N TYR A 87 -21.27 -35.31 8.10
CA TYR A 87 -22.47 -34.95 7.36
C TYR A 87 -22.11 -34.29 6.03
N LEU A 88 -22.86 -34.62 4.97
CA LEU A 88 -22.63 -34.09 3.63
C LEU A 88 -23.60 -32.95 3.35
N PHE A 89 -23.14 -31.71 3.44
CA PHE A 89 -23.90 -30.53 3.05
C PHE A 89 -23.90 -30.41 1.54
N LEU A 90 -24.98 -30.81 0.86
CA LEU A 90 -25.05 -30.77 -0.61
C LEU A 90 -26.35 -30.10 -1.09
N ARG A 91 -26.22 -29.10 -1.95
CA ARG A 91 -27.34 -28.32 -2.51
C ARG A 91 -27.26 -28.26 -4.02
N TYR A 92 -28.38 -28.53 -4.68
CA TYR A 92 -28.55 -28.43 -6.14
C TYR A 92 -29.41 -27.22 -6.52
N PHE A 93 -29.13 -26.58 -7.65
CA PHE A 93 -29.80 -25.36 -8.11
C PHE A 93 -29.93 -25.26 -9.63
N THR A 94 -31.09 -24.82 -10.11
CA THR A 94 -31.35 -24.54 -11.54
C THR A 94 -31.83 -23.10 -11.76
N PHE A 95 -31.46 -22.50 -12.90
CA PHE A 95 -31.72 -21.07 -13.17
C PHE A 95 -32.99 -20.81 -14.02
N ARG A 96 -34.05 -21.64 -13.94
CA ARG A 96 -35.35 -21.45 -14.66
C ARG A 96 -36.43 -20.81 -13.75
N HIS A 97 -37.35 -20.03 -14.31
CA HIS A 97 -38.60 -19.49 -13.69
C HIS A 97 -38.58 -19.32 -12.15
N GLY A 98 -37.72 -18.45 -11.61
CA GLY A 98 -37.66 -18.17 -10.15
C GLY A 98 -36.67 -19.03 -9.33
N GLY A 99 -36.09 -20.08 -9.92
CA GLY A 99 -34.99 -20.88 -9.37
C GLY A 99 -35.43 -22.03 -8.46
N TYR A 100 -35.36 -23.28 -8.95
CA TYR A 100 -35.60 -24.47 -8.13
C TYR A 100 -34.33 -24.84 -7.35
N SER A 101 -34.48 -25.15 -6.04
CA SER A 101 -33.36 -25.60 -5.21
C SER A 101 -33.74 -26.79 -4.33
N ALA A 102 -32.95 -27.86 -4.39
CA ALA A 102 -33.10 -29.05 -3.56
C ALA A 102 -31.88 -29.21 -2.64
N ARG A 103 -32.09 -29.74 -1.43
CA ARG A 103 -31.02 -30.01 -0.44
C ARG A 103 -30.98 -31.50 -0.11
N PHE A 104 -29.78 -32.05 -0.04
CA PHE A 104 -29.54 -33.44 0.34
C PHE A 104 -29.72 -33.64 1.85
N ASN A 105 -30.35 -34.73 2.27
CA ASN A 105 -30.64 -35.03 3.67
C ASN A 105 -29.70 -36.09 4.26
N SER A 106 -28.54 -35.66 4.78
CA SER A 106 -27.54 -36.59 5.35
C SER A 106 -28.05 -37.37 6.58
N LYS A 107 -29.02 -36.81 7.32
CA LYS A 107 -29.55 -37.44 8.54
C LYS A 107 -30.35 -38.70 8.25
N GLU A 108 -30.95 -38.81 7.08
CA GLU A 108 -31.78 -39.95 6.68
C GLU A 108 -30.92 -41.16 6.30
N VAL A 109 -29.83 -40.91 5.55
CA VAL A 109 -28.82 -41.91 5.20
C VAL A 109 -28.11 -42.47 6.45
N LEU A 110 -27.75 -41.61 7.41
CA LEU A 110 -27.16 -42.04 8.68
C LEU A 110 -28.12 -42.90 9.53
N LYS A 111 -29.42 -42.59 9.51
CA LYS A 111 -30.46 -43.37 10.21
C LYS A 111 -30.63 -44.76 9.62
N GLU A 112 -30.57 -44.90 8.29
CA GLU A 112 -30.65 -46.19 7.60
C GLU A 112 -29.43 -47.06 7.90
N LEU A 113 -28.22 -46.51 7.76
CA LEU A 113 -26.96 -47.21 8.06
C LEU A 113 -26.89 -47.69 9.52
N TRP A 114 -27.39 -46.88 10.46
CA TRP A 114 -27.46 -47.27 11.87
C TRP A 114 -28.47 -48.38 12.14
N LYS A 115 -29.63 -48.37 11.46
CA LYS A 115 -30.63 -49.44 11.56
C LYS A 115 -30.10 -50.76 11.01
N ASP A 116 -29.36 -50.73 9.90
CA ASP A 116 -28.76 -51.91 9.27
C ASP A 116 -27.59 -52.47 10.09
N ALA A 117 -26.75 -51.60 10.66
CA ALA A 117 -25.69 -51.98 11.58
C ALA A 117 -26.23 -52.68 12.84
N ARG A 118 -27.31 -52.17 13.44
CA ARG A 118 -28.00 -52.80 14.58
C ARG A 118 -28.66 -54.13 14.25
N ARG A 119 -28.96 -54.38 12.97
CA ARG A 119 -29.48 -55.67 12.47
C ARG A 119 -28.36 -56.64 12.06
N GLY A 120 -27.09 -56.25 12.20
CA GLY A 120 -25.93 -57.06 11.85
C GLY A 120 -25.68 -57.18 10.33
N ILE A 121 -26.28 -56.30 9.53
CA ILE A 121 -26.15 -56.32 8.07
C ILE A 121 -24.99 -55.40 7.67
N ILE A 122 -23.90 -55.96 7.15
CA ILE A 122 -22.76 -55.20 6.63
C ILE A 122 -23.06 -54.79 5.19
N SER A 123 -23.50 -53.55 4.97
CA SER A 123 -23.75 -53.00 3.63
C SER A 123 -22.43 -52.62 2.95
N LYS A 124 -22.03 -53.33 1.90
CA LYS A 124 -20.95 -52.87 1.00
C LYS A 124 -21.50 -51.80 0.03
N PRO A 125 -20.75 -50.73 -0.27
CA PRO A 125 -21.18 -49.73 -1.25
C PRO A 125 -21.28 -50.39 -2.64
N ARG A 126 -22.46 -50.34 -3.27
CA ARG A 126 -22.65 -50.84 -4.64
C ARG A 126 -21.89 -49.95 -5.64
N PRO A 127 -21.05 -50.50 -6.52
CA PRO A 127 -20.43 -49.74 -7.59
C PRO A 127 -21.47 -49.36 -8.65
N VAL A 128 -21.42 -48.11 -9.12
CA VAL A 128 -22.24 -47.64 -10.24
C VAL A 128 -21.56 -48.06 -11.54
N THR A 129 -22.08 -49.09 -12.20
CA THR A 129 -21.56 -49.56 -13.50
C THR A 129 -21.99 -48.59 -14.62
N PRO A 130 -21.07 -48.13 -15.49
CA PRO A 130 -21.44 -47.33 -16.65
C PRO A 130 -22.17 -48.23 -17.66
N LYS A 131 -23.42 -47.89 -18.02
CA LYS A 131 -24.10 -48.53 -19.15
C LYS A 131 -23.72 -47.81 -20.45
N ASN A 132 -22.82 -48.41 -21.22
CA ASN A 132 -22.67 -48.11 -22.65
C ASN A 132 -23.83 -48.75 -23.42
N GLN A 133 -24.54 -47.96 -24.23
CA GLN A 133 -25.37 -48.47 -25.34
C GLN A 133 -25.13 -47.64 -26.60
N PRO A 134 -25.19 -48.26 -27.78
CA PRO A 134 -24.65 -47.70 -29.02
C PRO A 134 -25.55 -46.64 -29.66
N LEU A 135 -24.92 -45.73 -30.41
CA LEU A 135 -25.58 -44.71 -31.23
C LEU A 135 -26.53 -45.35 -32.25
N LYS A 136 -27.79 -44.90 -32.24
CA LYS A 136 -28.65 -44.88 -33.42
C LYS A 136 -28.73 -43.43 -33.91
N SER A 137 -28.41 -43.24 -35.19
CA SER A 137 -28.47 -41.99 -35.92
C SER A 137 -29.92 -41.54 -36.16
N THR A 138 -30.19 -40.26 -35.96
CA THR A 138 -31.31 -39.50 -36.56
C THR A 138 -31.00 -38.01 -36.39
N PRO A 139 -31.45 -37.13 -37.31
CA PRO A 139 -30.60 -36.14 -37.97
C PRO A 139 -30.34 -34.89 -37.11
N GLU A 140 -29.15 -34.32 -37.30
CA GLU A 140 -28.77 -33.01 -36.78
C GLU A 140 -29.79 -31.94 -37.19
N LYS A 141 -30.29 -31.18 -36.22
CA LYS A 141 -30.69 -29.79 -36.45
C LYS A 141 -29.60 -28.90 -35.87
N GLU A 142 -28.79 -28.34 -36.75
CA GLU A 142 -27.81 -27.29 -36.46
C GLU A 142 -28.51 -26.11 -35.76
N ASN A 143 -28.20 -25.86 -34.49
CA ASN A 143 -28.53 -24.59 -33.85
C ASN A 143 -27.36 -23.63 -34.06
N VAL A 144 -27.45 -22.84 -35.12
CA VAL A 144 -26.50 -21.79 -35.47
C VAL A 144 -26.41 -20.75 -34.33
N PHE A 145 -25.23 -20.59 -33.72
CA PHE A 145 -24.95 -19.47 -32.83
C PHE A 145 -24.95 -18.19 -33.67
N PHE A 146 -26.02 -17.41 -33.60
CA PHE A 146 -26.10 -16.15 -34.35
C PHE A 146 -25.13 -15.12 -33.77
N ASP A 147 -24.15 -14.71 -34.56
CA ASP A 147 -23.20 -13.64 -34.22
C ASP A 147 -23.91 -12.28 -34.22
N TRP A 148 -24.47 -11.91 -33.07
CA TRP A 148 -25.12 -10.62 -32.88
C TRP A 148 -24.19 -9.43 -33.08
N VAL A 149 -22.90 -9.57 -32.79
CA VAL A 149 -21.92 -8.48 -32.95
C VAL A 149 -21.62 -8.28 -34.43
N GLY A 150 -21.32 -9.36 -35.18
CA GLY A 150 -21.15 -9.31 -36.62
C GLY A 150 -22.41 -8.87 -37.37
N HIS A 151 -23.59 -9.32 -36.93
CA HIS A 151 -24.87 -8.84 -37.47
C HIS A 151 -25.07 -7.34 -37.22
N HIS A 152 -24.84 -6.86 -35.99
CA HIS A 152 -24.96 -5.44 -35.67
C HIS A 152 -23.85 -4.59 -36.30
N LEU A 153 -22.70 -5.15 -36.64
CA LEU A 153 -21.67 -4.47 -37.43
C LEU A 153 -22.14 -4.24 -38.87
N LYS A 154 -22.74 -5.26 -39.51
CA LYS A 154 -23.35 -5.09 -40.84
C LYS A 154 -24.46 -4.06 -40.81
N LEU A 155 -25.34 -4.13 -39.81
CA LEU A 155 -26.42 -3.15 -39.60
C LEU A 155 -25.86 -1.76 -39.35
N TRP A 156 -24.86 -1.61 -38.47
CA TRP A 156 -24.19 -0.34 -38.22
C TRP A 156 -23.71 0.30 -39.52
N ASN A 157 -23.06 -0.47 -40.38
CA ASN A 157 -22.55 -0.02 -41.68
C ASN A 157 -23.64 0.40 -42.67
N SER A 158 -24.88 -0.07 -42.53
CA SER A 158 -26.00 0.33 -43.38
C SER A 158 -26.80 1.52 -42.85
N LEU A 159 -26.55 1.97 -41.61
CA LEU A 159 -27.26 3.12 -41.03
C LEU A 159 -26.78 4.44 -41.65
N SER A 160 -27.73 5.36 -41.86
CA SER A 160 -27.44 6.70 -42.39
C SER A 160 -26.66 7.54 -41.40
N THR A 161 -25.76 8.39 -41.88
CA THR A 161 -25.06 9.40 -41.06
C THR A 161 -25.91 10.66 -40.83
N ALA A 162 -26.94 10.88 -41.65
CA ALA A 162 -27.87 12.01 -41.53
C ALA A 162 -29.31 11.53 -41.33
N GLY A 163 -30.08 12.25 -40.51
CA GLY A 163 -31.49 11.93 -40.26
C GLY A 163 -32.08 12.79 -39.15
N THR A 164 -33.32 12.48 -38.76
CA THR A 164 -33.99 13.12 -37.63
C THR A 164 -34.42 12.07 -36.61
N SER A 165 -34.51 12.47 -35.34
CA SER A 165 -34.94 11.58 -34.25
C SER A 165 -35.80 12.34 -33.25
N PRO A 166 -36.96 11.79 -32.83
CA PRO A 166 -37.75 12.36 -31.74
C PRO A 166 -36.94 12.56 -30.46
N TYR A 167 -36.08 11.61 -30.10
CA TYR A 167 -35.21 11.70 -28.93
C TYR A 167 -34.26 12.90 -28.99
N LEU A 168 -33.56 13.09 -30.12
CA LEU A 168 -32.64 14.24 -30.27
C LEU A 168 -33.40 15.56 -30.28
N LYS A 169 -34.59 15.62 -30.89
CA LYS A 169 -35.45 16.82 -30.84
C LYS A 169 -35.85 17.15 -29.40
N GLN A 170 -36.29 16.16 -28.63
CA GLN A 170 -36.63 16.33 -27.21
C GLN A 170 -35.43 16.82 -26.38
N LYS A 171 -34.21 16.39 -26.74
CA LYS A 171 -32.97 16.77 -26.07
C LYS A 171 -32.34 18.08 -26.59
N GLY A 172 -33.03 18.82 -27.46
CA GLY A 172 -32.54 20.07 -28.05
C GLY A 172 -31.42 19.90 -29.09
N LEU A 173 -31.19 18.69 -29.59
CA LEU A 173 -30.08 18.29 -30.47
C LEU A 173 -30.54 17.89 -31.88
N GLY A 174 -31.81 18.13 -32.23
CA GLY A 174 -32.43 17.62 -33.45
C GLY A 174 -32.09 18.36 -34.74
N ASN A 175 -31.53 19.57 -34.65
CA ASN A 175 -31.30 20.47 -35.79
C ASN A 175 -29.82 20.55 -36.22
N THR A 176 -28.94 19.78 -35.57
CA THR A 176 -27.49 19.88 -35.78
C THR A 176 -26.91 18.52 -36.15
N PHE A 177 -26.02 18.50 -37.14
CA PHE A 177 -25.28 17.30 -37.49
C PHE A 177 -24.24 16.99 -36.41
N ILE A 178 -24.32 15.79 -35.83
CA ILE A 178 -23.42 15.33 -34.76
C ILE A 178 -22.72 14.04 -35.23
N PRO A 179 -21.42 14.10 -35.58
CA PRO A 179 -20.66 12.93 -35.99
C PRO A 179 -20.65 11.84 -34.90
N GLY A 180 -20.64 10.58 -35.33
CA GLY A 180 -20.65 9.41 -34.42
C GLY A 180 -22.05 8.89 -34.08
N ILE A 181 -23.11 9.64 -34.41
CA ILE A 181 -24.51 9.18 -34.33
C ILE A 181 -24.97 8.75 -35.72
N ARG A 182 -25.58 7.55 -35.80
CA ARG A 182 -26.22 7.05 -37.03
C ARG A 182 -27.72 6.89 -36.86
N PHE A 183 -28.45 6.98 -37.96
CA PHE A 183 -29.90 7.07 -37.99
C PHE A 183 -30.53 5.85 -38.66
N ALA A 184 -31.59 5.34 -38.03
CA ALA A 184 -32.54 4.39 -38.58
C ALA A 184 -33.96 4.99 -38.50
N LYS A 185 -34.94 4.33 -39.12
CA LYS A 185 -36.35 4.78 -39.12
C LYS A 185 -36.93 4.99 -37.71
N ASN A 186 -36.59 4.10 -36.76
CA ASN A 186 -37.23 4.06 -35.44
C ASN A 186 -36.27 4.27 -34.26
N TYR A 187 -34.98 4.49 -34.53
CA TYR A 187 -33.96 4.66 -33.49
C TYR A 187 -32.73 5.37 -34.04
N ILE A 188 -31.94 5.96 -33.15
CA ILE A 188 -30.55 6.34 -33.40
C ILE A 188 -29.61 5.30 -32.81
N ALA A 189 -28.41 5.18 -33.37
CA ALA A 189 -27.39 4.27 -32.86
C ALA A 189 -26.05 4.95 -32.68
N VAL A 190 -25.30 4.50 -31.67
CA VAL A 190 -23.89 4.84 -31.46
C VAL A 190 -23.08 3.58 -31.25
N ALA A 191 -22.00 3.44 -32.00
CA ALA A 191 -21.09 2.32 -31.87
C ALA A 191 -20.34 2.35 -30.54
N LEU A 192 -20.14 1.17 -29.96
CA LEU A 192 -19.20 0.91 -28.89
C LEU A 192 -17.92 0.37 -29.51
N ILE A 193 -16.81 1.04 -29.27
CA ILE A 193 -15.50 0.65 -29.80
C ILE A 193 -14.47 0.53 -28.68
N ASN A 194 -13.36 -0.14 -28.99
CA ASN A 194 -12.17 -0.18 -28.13
C ASN A 194 -11.12 0.85 -28.58
N THR A 195 -9.97 0.89 -27.89
CA THR A 195 -8.84 1.79 -28.23
C THR A 195 -8.10 1.44 -29.52
N GLU A 196 -8.53 0.40 -30.23
CA GLU A 196 -8.00 -0.06 -31.52
C GLU A 196 -8.99 0.22 -32.66
N ASN A 197 -10.03 1.04 -32.40
CA ASN A 197 -11.18 1.27 -33.30
C ASN A 197 -12.02 0.02 -33.61
N ALA A 198 -11.81 -1.11 -32.92
CA ALA A 198 -12.58 -2.33 -33.17
C ALA A 198 -13.99 -2.22 -32.59
N PHE A 199 -14.99 -2.51 -33.42
CA PHE A 199 -16.40 -2.55 -33.04
C PHE A 199 -16.69 -3.65 -32.03
N GLN A 200 -17.37 -3.31 -30.94
CA GLN A 200 -17.72 -4.22 -29.86
C GLN A 200 -19.24 -4.41 -29.72
N GLY A 201 -20.02 -3.55 -30.39
CA GLY A 201 -21.48 -3.49 -30.29
C GLY A 201 -21.96 -2.07 -30.56
N MET A 202 -23.24 -1.80 -30.33
CA MET A 202 -23.81 -0.45 -30.41
C MET A 202 -24.90 -0.28 -29.35
N GLN A 203 -25.13 0.98 -28.96
CA GLN A 203 -26.32 1.40 -28.23
C GLN A 203 -27.34 1.93 -29.24
N CYS A 204 -28.55 1.40 -29.21
CA CYS A 204 -29.70 1.94 -29.93
C CYS A 204 -30.57 2.73 -28.94
N ILE A 205 -31.00 3.93 -29.33
CA ILE A 205 -31.96 4.74 -28.59
C ILE A 205 -33.19 4.89 -29.46
N TYR A 206 -34.30 4.28 -29.04
CA TYR A 206 -35.56 4.27 -29.78
C TYR A 206 -36.31 5.59 -29.61
N ASN A 207 -37.33 5.79 -30.44
CA ASN A 207 -38.12 7.03 -30.45
C ASN A 207 -38.85 7.31 -29.12
N ASP A 208 -39.09 6.27 -28.31
CA ASP A 208 -39.64 6.34 -26.95
C ASP A 208 -38.58 6.66 -25.87
N GLY A 209 -37.30 6.78 -26.27
CA GLY A 209 -36.16 6.99 -25.38
C GLY A 209 -35.59 5.71 -24.76
N GLU A 210 -36.17 4.53 -25.03
CA GLU A 210 -35.61 3.27 -24.54
C GLU A 210 -34.22 3.02 -25.13
N LYS A 211 -33.27 2.70 -24.26
CA LYS A 211 -31.89 2.40 -24.63
C LYS A 211 -31.67 0.90 -24.62
N ARG A 212 -31.30 0.33 -25.78
CA ARG A 212 -30.96 -1.10 -25.93
C ARG A 212 -29.54 -1.25 -26.43
N TYR A 213 -28.92 -2.37 -26.08
CA TYR A 213 -27.54 -2.67 -26.45
C TYR A 213 -27.45 -3.97 -27.23
N THR A 214 -26.42 -4.11 -28.07
CA THR A 214 -26.09 -5.39 -28.73
C THR A 214 -26.01 -6.52 -27.72
N LYS A 215 -26.76 -7.60 -27.96
CA LYS A 215 -26.78 -8.77 -27.07
C LYS A 215 -25.41 -9.46 -27.08
N GLY A 216 -24.89 -9.75 -25.90
CA GLY A 216 -23.58 -10.43 -25.74
C GLY A 216 -22.35 -9.53 -25.83
N MET A 217 -22.51 -8.21 -25.99
CA MET A 217 -21.38 -7.28 -26.05
C MET A 217 -20.68 -7.08 -24.68
N THR A 218 -19.40 -6.69 -24.71
CA THR A 218 -18.69 -6.23 -23.51
C THR A 218 -18.75 -4.71 -23.42
N LYS A 219 -19.47 -4.15 -22.44
CA LYS A 219 -19.52 -2.68 -22.24
C LYS A 219 -18.28 -2.13 -21.51
N LYS A 220 -17.76 -2.90 -20.54
CA LYS A 220 -16.73 -2.43 -19.61
C LYS A 220 -15.42 -2.09 -20.35
N GLY A 221 -14.99 -0.83 -20.23
CA GLY A 221 -13.77 -0.33 -20.85
C GLY A 221 -13.91 0.09 -22.31
N HIS A 222 -15.09 -0.09 -22.92
CA HIS A 222 -15.44 0.36 -24.26
C HIS A 222 -16.33 1.60 -24.19
N PHE A 223 -16.30 2.40 -25.24
CA PHE A 223 -16.90 3.72 -25.29
C PHE A 223 -17.45 4.04 -26.68
N GLY A 224 -18.37 5.00 -26.75
CA GLY A 224 -18.78 5.63 -28.00
C GLY A 224 -17.98 6.91 -28.22
N ILE A 225 -17.78 7.28 -29.47
CA ILE A 225 -17.18 8.57 -29.84
C ILE A 225 -18.27 9.44 -30.45
N VAL A 226 -18.37 10.67 -29.95
CA VAL A 226 -19.22 11.73 -30.48
C VAL A 226 -18.32 12.86 -30.97
N GLY A 227 -18.62 13.43 -32.13
CA GLY A 227 -17.81 14.46 -32.77
C GLY A 227 -16.69 13.94 -33.68
N ASP A 228 -16.50 12.63 -33.76
CA ASP A 228 -15.60 11.96 -34.70
C ASP A 228 -16.16 10.56 -35.03
N THR A 229 -15.69 9.95 -36.11
CA THR A 229 -16.04 8.57 -36.50
C THR A 229 -14.97 7.55 -36.10
N THR A 230 -13.77 8.01 -35.75
CA THR A 230 -12.64 7.17 -35.28
C THR A 230 -11.91 7.85 -34.12
N LEU A 231 -10.97 7.14 -33.48
CA LEU A 231 -10.12 7.73 -32.45
C LEU A 231 -9.28 8.91 -33.02
N PRO A 232 -9.33 10.10 -32.41
CA PRO A 232 -8.55 11.25 -32.89
C PRO A 232 -7.05 11.01 -32.74
N GLN A 233 -6.24 11.45 -33.70
CA GLN A 233 -4.80 11.15 -33.68
C GLN A 233 -4.04 11.90 -32.57
N LYS A 234 -4.34 13.19 -32.37
CA LYS A 234 -3.66 14.06 -31.38
C LYS A 234 -4.66 14.99 -30.67
N PRO A 235 -5.59 14.43 -29.87
CA PRO A 235 -6.56 15.24 -29.14
C PRO A 235 -5.85 16.15 -28.12
N ARG A 236 -6.34 17.40 -27.96
CA ARG A 236 -5.84 18.35 -26.96
C ARG A 236 -6.26 17.92 -25.56
N ALA A 237 -7.52 17.52 -25.39
CA ALA A 237 -8.04 16.88 -24.19
C ALA A 237 -8.86 15.62 -24.52
N LEU A 238 -9.01 14.72 -23.55
CA LEU A 238 -9.92 13.59 -23.64
C LEU A 238 -11.14 13.90 -22.77
N HIS A 239 -12.23 14.34 -23.40
CA HIS A 239 -13.49 14.58 -22.73
C HIS A 239 -14.25 13.26 -22.54
N VAL A 240 -14.57 12.88 -21.31
CA VAL A 240 -15.29 11.64 -21.02
C VAL A 240 -16.54 11.96 -20.22
N CYS A 241 -17.69 11.42 -20.61
CA CYS A 241 -18.95 11.61 -19.90
C CYS A 241 -19.77 10.31 -19.84
N GLU A 242 -20.86 10.32 -19.07
CA GLU A 242 -21.74 9.16 -18.92
C GLU A 242 -22.70 8.99 -20.11
N GLY A 243 -23.44 10.05 -20.47
CA GLY A 243 -24.57 9.97 -21.42
C GLY A 243 -24.29 10.45 -22.84
N LEU A 244 -25.06 9.93 -23.81
CA LEU A 244 -24.95 10.36 -25.21
C LEU A 244 -25.34 11.83 -25.44
N ALA A 245 -26.46 12.28 -24.86
CA ALA A 245 -26.93 13.66 -25.04
C ALA A 245 -25.95 14.67 -24.41
N THR A 246 -25.38 14.31 -23.25
CA THR A 246 -24.27 15.03 -22.61
C THR A 246 -23.07 15.10 -23.55
N ALA A 247 -22.64 13.97 -24.13
CA ALA A 247 -21.53 13.93 -25.07
C ALA A 247 -21.73 14.86 -26.28
N ALA A 248 -22.93 14.85 -26.85
CA ALA A 248 -23.30 15.72 -27.96
C ALA A 248 -23.27 17.21 -27.57
N SER A 249 -23.81 17.56 -26.40
CA SER A 249 -23.83 18.95 -25.92
C SER A 249 -22.41 19.47 -25.66
N ILE A 250 -21.53 18.63 -25.09
CA ILE A 250 -20.11 18.97 -24.90
C ILE A 250 -19.41 19.14 -26.25
N TYR A 251 -19.63 18.24 -27.22
CA TYR A 251 -19.05 18.36 -28.56
C TYR A 251 -19.47 19.66 -29.24
N LEU A 252 -20.76 20.03 -29.17
CA LEU A 252 -21.25 21.28 -29.74
C LEU A 252 -20.62 22.52 -29.07
N ALA A 253 -20.32 22.43 -27.77
CA ALA A 253 -19.69 23.53 -27.03
C ALA A 253 -18.18 23.64 -27.30
N THR A 254 -17.46 22.52 -27.35
CA THR A 254 -15.98 22.51 -27.40
C THR A 254 -15.42 22.31 -28.80
N GLY A 255 -16.20 21.73 -29.72
CA GLY A 255 -15.73 21.25 -31.02
C GLY A 255 -14.81 20.03 -30.94
N GLU A 256 -14.55 19.48 -29.75
CA GLU A 256 -13.65 18.34 -29.54
C GLU A 256 -14.41 17.03 -29.37
N SER A 257 -13.82 15.92 -29.80
CA SER A 257 -14.43 14.59 -29.69
C SER A 257 -14.66 14.18 -28.24
N VAL A 258 -15.83 13.61 -27.95
CA VAL A 258 -16.24 13.21 -26.60
C VAL A 258 -16.44 11.70 -26.52
N PHE A 259 -15.84 11.09 -25.50
CA PHE A 259 -15.91 9.67 -25.22
C PHE A 259 -17.08 9.37 -24.26
N CYS A 260 -18.14 8.76 -24.78
CA CYS A 260 -19.31 8.36 -23.99
C CYS A 260 -19.07 7.00 -23.32
N ALA A 261 -19.06 6.97 -21.99
CA ALA A 261 -18.86 5.75 -21.20
C ALA A 261 -20.16 4.94 -20.98
N PHE A 262 -21.32 5.51 -21.30
CA PHE A 262 -22.67 4.95 -21.19
C PHE A 262 -23.21 4.69 -19.78
N ASP A 263 -22.35 4.58 -18.77
CA ASP A 263 -22.72 4.54 -17.35
C ASP A 263 -21.59 5.03 -16.45
N ALA A 264 -21.94 5.58 -15.29
CA ALA A 264 -21.00 6.05 -14.26
C ALA A 264 -19.94 5.00 -13.87
N GLY A 265 -20.34 3.73 -13.79
CA GLY A 265 -19.47 2.60 -13.46
C GLY A 265 -18.35 2.36 -14.46
N ASN A 266 -18.56 2.79 -15.71
CA ASN A 266 -17.65 2.57 -16.82
C ASN A 266 -16.67 3.73 -17.06
N LEU A 267 -16.85 4.89 -16.40
CA LEU A 267 -15.94 6.04 -16.50
C LEU A 267 -14.48 5.64 -16.19
N LEU A 268 -14.22 4.98 -15.06
CA LEU A 268 -12.86 4.59 -14.68
C LEU A 268 -12.22 3.57 -15.63
N PRO A 269 -12.87 2.46 -16.02
CA PRO A 269 -12.36 1.55 -17.06
C PRO A 269 -12.03 2.26 -18.39
N VAL A 270 -12.95 3.08 -18.91
CA VAL A 270 -12.79 3.81 -20.17
C VAL A 270 -11.62 4.79 -20.07
N SER A 271 -11.60 5.65 -19.06
CA SER A 271 -10.54 6.65 -18.88
C SER A 271 -9.18 6.00 -18.62
N ARG A 272 -9.10 4.82 -18.01
CA ARG A 272 -7.84 4.06 -17.89
C ARG A 272 -7.33 3.54 -19.23
N ASN A 273 -8.22 3.02 -20.06
CA ASN A 273 -7.86 2.56 -21.41
C ASN A 273 -7.41 3.74 -22.28
N LEU A 274 -8.17 4.83 -22.25
CA LEU A 274 -7.81 6.08 -22.92
C LEU A 274 -6.48 6.65 -22.41
N LYS A 275 -6.22 6.68 -21.10
CA LYS A 275 -4.94 7.16 -20.55
C LYS A 275 -3.76 6.28 -20.96
N ARG A 276 -3.97 4.98 -21.18
CA ARG A 276 -2.91 4.09 -21.69
C ARG A 276 -2.62 4.35 -23.16
N HIS A 277 -3.65 4.64 -23.95
CA HIS A 277 -3.53 4.96 -25.38
C HIS A 277 -2.95 6.37 -25.59
N TYR A 278 -3.43 7.36 -24.83
CA TYR A 278 -3.00 8.76 -24.82
C TYR A 278 -2.34 9.14 -23.49
N PRO A 279 -1.09 8.71 -23.23
CA PRO A 279 -0.45 8.89 -21.93
C PRO A 279 -0.22 10.35 -21.54
N LYS A 280 0.00 11.23 -22.53
CA LYS A 280 0.31 12.65 -22.31
C LYS A 280 -0.91 13.57 -22.32
N THR A 281 -2.04 13.12 -22.86
CA THR A 281 -3.23 13.96 -22.99
C THR A 281 -3.95 14.09 -21.64
N PRO A 282 -4.39 15.31 -21.27
CA PRO A 282 -5.24 15.51 -20.09
C PRO A 282 -6.61 14.86 -20.29
N ILE A 283 -7.20 14.39 -19.18
CA ILE A 283 -8.55 13.82 -19.18
C ILE A 283 -9.45 14.78 -18.40
N ILE A 284 -10.59 15.12 -18.99
CA ILE A 284 -11.64 15.95 -18.39
C ILE A 284 -12.89 15.09 -18.29
N LEU A 285 -13.39 14.90 -17.08
CA LEU A 285 -14.58 14.11 -16.80
C LEU A 285 -15.76 15.03 -16.62
N TRP A 286 -16.79 14.87 -17.43
CA TRP A 286 -18.04 15.60 -17.29
C TRP A 286 -19.02 14.73 -16.51
N ALA A 287 -19.28 15.14 -15.28
CA ALA A 287 -20.04 14.37 -14.32
C ALA A 287 -21.53 14.73 -14.39
N ASP A 288 -22.40 13.73 -14.24
CA ASP A 288 -23.81 13.97 -13.97
C ASP A 288 -23.99 14.29 -12.48
N ASN A 289 -24.90 15.22 -12.16
CA ASN A 289 -25.24 15.61 -10.80
C ASN A 289 -26.53 14.91 -10.35
N ASP A 290 -26.42 13.64 -9.94
CA ASP A 290 -27.53 12.79 -9.47
C ASP A 290 -28.07 13.17 -8.06
N TRP A 291 -28.23 14.45 -7.76
CA TRP A 291 -28.58 14.94 -6.43
C TRP A 291 -29.90 14.34 -5.90
N GLN A 292 -30.91 14.12 -6.76
CA GLN A 292 -32.18 13.51 -6.39
C GLN A 292 -32.08 12.06 -5.89
N LYS A 293 -31.06 11.32 -6.35
CA LYS A 293 -30.85 9.92 -5.96
C LYS A 293 -29.92 9.82 -4.75
N ALA A 294 -29.31 10.93 -4.32
CA ALA A 294 -28.23 10.92 -3.35
C ALA A 294 -28.65 10.35 -1.98
N THR A 295 -29.90 10.58 -1.57
CA THR A 295 -30.45 10.09 -0.29
C THR A 295 -31.14 8.73 -0.41
N LYS A 296 -31.38 8.22 -1.62
CA LYS A 296 -32.07 6.93 -1.84
C LYS A 296 -31.26 5.78 -1.27
N LYS A 297 -31.92 4.85 -0.59
CA LYS A 297 -31.31 3.61 -0.09
C LYS A 297 -31.43 2.50 -1.12
N THR A 298 -30.37 1.72 -1.26
CA THR A 298 -30.35 0.47 -2.02
C THR A 298 -31.21 -0.60 -1.33
N LYS A 299 -31.51 -1.70 -2.02
CA LYS A 299 -32.23 -2.87 -1.48
C LYS A 299 -31.62 -3.45 -0.19
N HIS A 300 -30.34 -3.15 0.09
CA HIS A 300 -29.62 -3.58 1.29
C HIS A 300 -29.47 -2.45 2.34
N GLY A 301 -30.29 -1.40 2.27
CA GLY A 301 -30.32 -0.31 3.25
C GLY A 301 -29.20 0.73 3.16
N ARG A 302 -28.29 0.63 2.19
CA ARG A 302 -27.17 1.58 2.01
C ARG A 302 -27.58 2.80 1.21
N ILE A 303 -27.19 4.00 1.64
CA ILE A 303 -27.35 5.25 0.90
C ILE A 303 -26.56 5.16 -0.42
N LEU A 304 -27.20 5.53 -1.54
CA LEU A 304 -26.61 5.46 -2.87
C LEU A 304 -25.53 6.54 -3.06
N GLY A 305 -25.81 7.77 -2.62
CA GLY A 305 -24.99 8.94 -2.92
C GLY A 305 -25.17 9.44 -4.36
N ASN A 306 -24.57 10.59 -4.66
CA ASN A 306 -24.61 11.17 -6.01
C ASN A 306 -23.71 10.34 -6.94
N THR A 307 -24.30 9.43 -7.71
CA THR A 307 -23.55 8.39 -8.43
C THR A 307 -22.65 8.99 -9.50
N GLY A 308 -23.17 9.89 -10.34
CA GLY A 308 -22.38 10.60 -11.36
C GLY A 308 -21.17 11.33 -10.77
N LEU A 309 -21.38 12.19 -9.75
CA LEU A 309 -20.27 12.90 -9.09
C LEU A 309 -19.28 11.96 -8.40
N ILE A 310 -19.75 10.93 -7.68
CA ILE A 310 -18.88 9.96 -7.00
C ILE A 310 -17.97 9.28 -8.02
N HIS A 311 -18.52 8.80 -9.13
CA HIS A 311 -17.77 8.05 -10.13
C HIS A 311 -16.81 8.91 -10.96
N ALA A 312 -17.20 10.14 -11.32
CA ALA A 312 -16.32 11.08 -12.00
C ALA A 312 -15.14 11.49 -11.10
N ASN A 313 -15.42 11.95 -9.87
CA ASN A 313 -14.37 12.32 -8.91
C ASN A 313 -13.46 11.13 -8.57
N ARG A 314 -14.03 9.94 -8.39
CA ARG A 314 -13.25 8.71 -8.18
C ARG A 314 -12.34 8.41 -9.36
N THR A 315 -12.84 8.56 -10.57
CA THR A 315 -12.05 8.32 -11.79
C THR A 315 -10.88 9.29 -11.86
N ALA A 316 -11.14 10.58 -11.65
CA ALA A 316 -10.09 11.59 -11.67
C ALA A 316 -9.04 11.39 -10.58
N PHE A 317 -9.46 11.12 -9.34
CA PHE A 317 -8.55 10.83 -8.24
C PHE A 317 -7.66 9.61 -8.52
N LYS A 318 -8.21 8.52 -9.08
CA LYS A 318 -7.46 7.29 -9.38
C LYS A 318 -6.47 7.47 -10.54
N LEU A 319 -6.71 8.43 -11.45
CA LEU A 319 -5.81 8.79 -12.54
C LEU A 319 -4.74 9.83 -12.15
N ARG A 320 -4.89 10.47 -10.98
CA ARG A 320 -4.01 11.49 -10.36
C ARG A 320 -4.04 12.89 -10.98
N ASN A 321 -4.15 13.00 -12.30
CA ASN A 321 -4.06 14.27 -13.04
C ASN A 321 -5.22 14.43 -14.04
N ALA A 322 -6.42 13.94 -13.70
CA ALA A 322 -7.62 14.25 -14.49
C ALA A 322 -8.46 15.28 -13.73
N LEU A 323 -9.24 16.05 -14.50
CA LEU A 323 -10.12 17.10 -13.98
C LEU A 323 -11.58 16.64 -14.06
N VAL A 324 -12.44 17.32 -13.32
CA VAL A 324 -13.88 17.08 -13.28
C VAL A 324 -14.61 18.38 -13.55
N CYS A 325 -15.57 18.33 -14.46
CA CYS A 325 -16.58 19.35 -14.70
C CYS A 325 -17.88 18.91 -14.04
N THR A 326 -18.52 19.80 -13.30
CA THR A 326 -19.83 19.57 -12.65
C THR A 326 -20.83 20.58 -13.21
N PRO A 327 -22.05 20.18 -13.61
CA PRO A 327 -23.04 21.13 -14.09
C PRO A 327 -23.50 22.00 -12.93
N ASP A 328 -23.46 23.32 -13.14
CA ASP A 328 -23.87 24.31 -12.15
C ASP A 328 -25.22 24.90 -12.54
N PHE A 329 -26.22 24.67 -11.70
CA PHE A 329 -27.57 25.19 -11.87
C PHE A 329 -27.89 26.31 -10.87
N SER A 330 -26.91 26.77 -10.08
CA SER A 330 -27.13 27.71 -8.96
C SER A 330 -27.72 29.06 -9.37
N SER A 331 -27.56 29.46 -10.63
CA SER A 331 -28.14 30.68 -11.20
C SER A 331 -29.64 30.58 -11.50
N LEU A 332 -30.24 29.39 -11.44
CA LEU A 332 -31.64 29.14 -11.76
C LEU A 332 -32.50 29.00 -10.48
N PRO A 333 -33.79 29.35 -10.53
CA PRO A 333 -34.71 29.12 -9.43
C PRO A 333 -34.96 27.61 -9.22
N PRO A 334 -35.15 27.14 -7.97
CA PRO A 334 -35.33 25.70 -7.67
C PRO A 334 -36.42 25.00 -8.46
N GLU A 335 -37.47 25.72 -8.85
CA GLU A 335 -38.59 25.18 -9.63
C GLU A 335 -38.18 24.76 -11.06
N GLN A 336 -37.19 25.44 -11.64
CA GLN A 336 -36.68 25.14 -12.98
C GLN A 336 -35.61 24.02 -12.97
N ILE A 337 -35.03 23.72 -11.82
CA ILE A 337 -33.97 22.70 -11.65
C ILE A 337 -34.56 21.37 -11.15
N LYS A 338 -35.88 21.28 -11.01
CA LYS A 338 -36.54 20.14 -10.34
C LYS A 338 -36.13 18.79 -10.92
N GLU A 339 -35.84 18.72 -12.22
CA GLU A 339 -35.39 17.51 -12.94
C GLU A 339 -34.00 17.61 -13.58
N ALA A 340 -33.33 18.77 -13.47
CA ALA A 340 -32.04 19.00 -14.12
C ALA A 340 -30.90 18.30 -13.36
N THR A 341 -30.17 17.46 -14.09
CA THR A 341 -29.10 16.63 -13.50
C THR A 341 -27.84 16.58 -14.35
N ASP A 342 -27.93 16.73 -15.67
CA ASP A 342 -26.79 16.55 -16.58
C ASP A 342 -26.46 17.83 -17.38
N PHE A 343 -25.34 17.80 -18.13
CA PHE A 343 -24.92 18.94 -18.95
C PHE A 343 -25.81 19.20 -20.16
N ASN A 344 -26.60 18.22 -20.62
CA ASN A 344 -27.59 18.49 -21.66
C ASN A 344 -28.79 19.27 -21.10
N ASP A 345 -29.21 18.98 -19.88
CA ASP A 345 -30.21 19.80 -19.19
C ASP A 345 -29.67 21.24 -18.99
N LEU A 346 -28.39 21.39 -18.63
CA LEU A 346 -27.73 22.70 -18.53
C LEU A 346 -27.74 23.46 -19.87
N HIS A 347 -27.41 22.78 -20.97
CA HIS A 347 -27.47 23.35 -22.32
C HIS A 347 -28.88 23.82 -22.69
N GLN A 348 -29.90 23.00 -22.40
CA GLN A 348 -31.28 23.37 -22.74
C GLN A 348 -31.80 24.55 -21.91
N LEU A 349 -31.38 24.68 -20.65
CA LEU A 349 -31.86 25.72 -19.75
C LEU A 349 -31.09 27.04 -19.86
N LEU A 350 -29.76 27.01 -20.04
CA LEU A 350 -28.89 28.18 -20.01
C LEU A 350 -28.14 28.44 -21.33
N GLY A 351 -28.35 27.61 -22.35
CA GLY A 351 -27.64 27.72 -23.62
C GLY A 351 -26.27 27.02 -23.63
N ILE A 352 -25.63 27.01 -24.80
CA ILE A 352 -24.35 26.31 -25.01
C ILE A 352 -23.21 27.03 -24.29
N GLU A 353 -23.34 28.34 -24.08
CA GLU A 353 -22.37 29.20 -23.41
C GLU A 353 -22.09 28.71 -21.99
N ALA A 354 -23.12 28.23 -21.27
CA ALA A 354 -22.97 27.68 -19.92
C ALA A 354 -22.02 26.47 -19.86
N ILE A 355 -22.00 25.63 -20.91
CA ILE A 355 -21.03 24.53 -21.01
C ILE A 355 -19.63 25.08 -21.26
N THR A 356 -19.48 26.06 -22.16
CA THR A 356 -18.16 26.66 -22.47
C THR A 356 -17.54 27.39 -21.28
N GLN A 357 -18.37 27.94 -20.40
CA GLN A 357 -17.95 28.62 -19.17
C GLN A 357 -17.68 27.65 -18.02
N THR A 358 -17.97 26.36 -18.17
CA THR A 358 -17.73 25.37 -17.11
C THR A 358 -16.24 25.17 -16.89
N ILE A 359 -15.79 25.45 -15.66
CA ILE A 359 -14.38 25.33 -15.27
C ILE A 359 -14.09 23.88 -14.84
N ALA A 360 -13.07 23.27 -15.46
CA ALA A 360 -12.58 21.96 -15.07
C ALA A 360 -11.75 22.05 -13.77
N GLN A 361 -12.12 21.30 -12.74
CA GLN A 361 -11.51 21.38 -11.41
C GLN A 361 -10.83 20.07 -10.99
N LYS A 362 -9.94 20.14 -10.00
CA LYS A 362 -9.38 18.94 -9.35
C LYS A 362 -10.51 18.16 -8.64
N PRO A 363 -10.42 16.83 -8.51
CA PRO A 363 -11.52 16.04 -7.97
C PRO A 363 -11.82 16.34 -6.50
N ASN A 364 -13.09 16.42 -6.12
CA ASN A 364 -13.48 16.41 -4.72
C ASN A 364 -13.08 15.07 -4.07
N ILE A 365 -12.13 15.10 -3.14
CA ILE A 365 -11.50 13.90 -2.56
C ILE A 365 -12.51 13.09 -1.75
N SER A 366 -13.41 13.76 -1.01
CA SER A 366 -14.46 13.11 -0.20
C SER A 366 -15.43 12.32 -1.08
N LEU A 367 -15.85 12.89 -2.21
CA LEU A 367 -16.67 12.18 -3.21
C LEU A 367 -15.89 11.07 -3.89
N ALA A 368 -14.62 11.34 -4.26
CA ALA A 368 -13.77 10.38 -4.94
C ALA A 368 -13.51 9.11 -4.14
N LEU A 369 -13.41 9.24 -2.80
CA LEU A 369 -13.15 8.15 -1.88
C LEU A 369 -14.41 7.67 -1.15
N TRP A 370 -15.61 8.06 -1.57
CA TRP A 370 -16.87 7.70 -0.91
C TRP A 370 -17.01 6.20 -0.60
N HIS A 371 -16.79 5.36 -1.62
CA HIS A 371 -16.87 3.90 -1.46
C HIS A 371 -15.70 3.34 -0.64
N GLU A 372 -14.50 3.83 -0.87
CA GLU A 372 -13.27 3.43 -0.19
C GLU A 372 -13.33 3.77 1.31
N SER A 373 -13.76 4.98 1.69
CA SER A 373 -13.98 5.42 3.07
C SER A 373 -15.05 4.58 3.78
N SER A 374 -16.17 4.31 3.09
CA SER A 374 -17.23 3.42 3.61
C SER A 374 -16.74 1.98 3.83
N ARG A 375 -15.79 1.49 3.02
CA ARG A 375 -15.16 0.18 3.21
C ARG A 375 -14.13 0.22 4.33
N TYR A 376 -13.30 1.25 4.37
CA TYR A 376 -12.28 1.46 5.38
C TYR A 376 -12.89 1.51 6.77
N THR A 377 -13.95 2.31 6.96
CA THR A 377 -14.69 2.43 8.23
C THR A 377 -15.29 1.09 8.66
N ARG A 378 -15.96 0.38 7.75
CA ARG A 378 -16.50 -0.97 8.05
C ARG A 378 -15.41 -1.97 8.40
N TYR A 379 -14.30 -1.95 7.69
CA TYR A 379 -13.15 -2.81 7.98
C TYR A 379 -12.58 -2.48 9.36
N ALA A 380 -12.32 -1.21 9.65
CA ALA A 380 -11.85 -0.74 10.95
C ALA A 380 -12.74 -1.17 12.13
N HIS A 381 -14.06 -1.04 12.01
CA HIS A 381 -14.98 -1.50 13.05
C HIS A 381 -15.08 -3.04 13.13
N GLY A 382 -15.03 -3.74 11.99
CA GLY A 382 -15.08 -5.19 11.92
C GLY A 382 -13.79 -5.89 12.34
N VAL A 383 -12.65 -5.20 12.24
CA VAL A 383 -11.35 -5.68 12.77
C VAL A 383 -11.49 -5.97 14.26
N LEU A 384 -12.11 -5.07 15.01
CA LEU A 384 -12.29 -5.14 16.46
C LEU A 384 -13.68 -5.65 16.87
N ALA A 385 -14.26 -6.56 16.08
CA ALA A 385 -15.55 -7.16 16.41
C ALA A 385 -15.40 -8.09 17.63
N PRO A 386 -16.28 -7.98 18.65
CA PRO A 386 -16.16 -8.78 19.87
C PRO A 386 -16.25 -10.29 19.61
N GLN A 387 -16.98 -10.71 18.56
CA GLN A 387 -17.13 -12.12 18.17
C GLN A 387 -15.82 -12.79 17.73
N LYS A 388 -14.74 -12.01 17.53
CA LYS A 388 -13.42 -12.57 17.22
C LYS A 388 -12.71 -13.14 18.46
N PHE A 389 -13.17 -12.83 19.66
CA PHE A 389 -12.58 -13.32 20.89
C PHE A 389 -13.57 -14.26 21.59
N ALA A 390 -13.07 -15.33 22.21
CA ALA A 390 -13.90 -16.33 22.90
C ALA A 390 -14.80 -15.68 23.97
N LYS A 391 -14.27 -14.66 24.67
CA LYS A 391 -14.98 -13.85 25.66
C LYS A 391 -14.82 -12.35 25.36
N GLY A 392 -15.27 -11.93 24.18
CA GLY A 392 -15.13 -10.55 23.71
C GLY A 392 -16.29 -9.62 24.07
N ILE A 393 -15.99 -8.45 24.63
CA ILE A 393 -16.94 -7.36 24.88
C ILE A 393 -16.46 -6.12 24.14
N LYS A 394 -17.37 -5.34 23.55
CA LYS A 394 -17.04 -4.05 22.92
C LYS A 394 -17.77 -2.92 23.62
N ARG A 395 -17.03 -1.93 24.11
CA ARG A 395 -17.55 -0.68 24.68
C ARG A 395 -17.21 0.47 23.74
N THR A 396 -18.23 1.21 23.31
CA THR A 396 -18.08 2.34 22.40
C THR A 396 -18.23 3.66 23.17
N TYR A 397 -17.36 4.62 22.86
CA TYR A 397 -17.35 5.97 23.44
C TYR A 397 -17.43 7.00 22.30
N LYS A 398 -17.99 8.17 22.58
CA LYS A 398 -18.00 9.30 21.65
C LYS A 398 -17.69 10.60 22.40
N LYS A 399 -16.54 10.63 23.05
CA LYS A 399 -16.09 11.76 23.90
C LYS A 399 -14.66 12.12 23.55
N ARG A 400 -14.31 13.41 23.65
CA ARG A 400 -12.94 13.90 23.42
C ARG A 400 -11.92 13.15 24.27
N TYR A 401 -12.25 12.90 25.54
CA TYR A 401 -11.46 12.11 26.46
C TYR A 401 -12.16 10.80 26.82
N LEU A 402 -11.39 9.72 26.93
CA LEU A 402 -11.89 8.45 27.45
C LEU A 402 -12.31 8.59 28.93
N PRO A 403 -13.34 7.87 29.39
CA PRO A 403 -13.72 7.85 30.81
C PRO A 403 -12.57 7.40 31.71
N LYS A 404 -12.56 7.80 32.97
CA LYS A 404 -11.49 7.43 33.92
C LYS A 404 -11.59 5.97 34.36
N ASP A 405 -12.80 5.44 34.42
CA ASP A 405 -13.17 4.10 34.86
C ASP A 405 -13.18 3.06 33.71
N VAL A 406 -12.25 3.18 32.76
CA VAL A 406 -12.20 2.32 31.56
C VAL A 406 -11.80 0.88 31.90
N PHE A 407 -10.90 0.68 32.87
CA PHE A 407 -10.35 -0.63 33.23
C PHE A 407 -10.98 -1.13 34.55
N GLN A 408 -12.05 -1.92 34.46
CA GLN A 408 -12.86 -2.34 35.61
C GLN A 408 -12.69 -3.83 36.00
N HIS A 409 -12.11 -4.64 35.12
CA HIS A 409 -12.02 -6.10 35.29
C HIS A 409 -10.66 -6.58 34.79
N GLU A 410 -10.20 -7.73 35.27
CA GLU A 410 -9.00 -8.38 34.73
C GLU A 410 -9.23 -8.90 33.30
N GLY A 411 -8.14 -9.07 32.55
CA GLY A 411 -8.15 -9.52 31.17
C GLY A 411 -7.42 -8.59 30.21
N VAL A 412 -7.76 -8.71 28.92
CA VAL A 412 -7.13 -7.93 27.85
C VAL A 412 -8.00 -6.73 27.50
N HIS A 413 -7.43 -5.52 27.59
CA HIS A 413 -8.05 -4.28 27.17
C HIS A 413 -7.42 -3.76 25.90
N LEU A 414 -8.21 -3.72 24.83
CA LEU A 414 -7.81 -3.19 23.52
C LEU A 414 -8.40 -1.80 23.36
N VAL A 415 -7.58 -0.76 23.54
CA VAL A 415 -8.02 0.63 23.45
C VAL A 415 -7.69 1.21 22.08
N ARG A 416 -8.73 1.34 21.24
CA ARG A 416 -8.66 2.13 20.02
C ARG A 416 -9.23 3.51 20.28
N SER A 417 -8.35 4.51 20.31
CA SER A 417 -8.74 5.89 20.52
C SER A 417 -7.79 6.83 19.83
N ALA A 418 -8.32 7.84 19.12
CA ALA A 418 -7.51 8.76 18.32
C ALA A 418 -6.38 9.43 19.11
N ILE A 419 -5.40 10.00 18.43
CA ILE A 419 -4.27 10.63 19.10
C ILE A 419 -4.79 11.85 19.88
N GLY A 420 -4.35 12.07 21.13
CA GLY A 420 -4.74 13.24 21.93
C GLY A 420 -6.06 13.10 22.70
N THR A 421 -6.67 11.91 22.72
CA THR A 421 -7.92 11.62 23.45
C THR A 421 -7.71 11.15 24.90
N GLY A 422 -6.52 11.35 25.46
CA GLY A 422 -6.22 11.02 26.85
C GLY A 422 -5.88 9.54 27.14
N LYS A 423 -5.38 8.77 26.16
CA LYS A 423 -4.92 7.38 26.37
C LYS A 423 -3.92 7.24 27.52
N THR A 424 -2.92 8.10 27.59
CA THR A 424 -1.94 8.08 28.69
C THR A 424 -2.56 8.55 30.02
N ALA A 425 -3.56 9.43 29.98
CA ALA A 425 -4.23 9.92 31.20
C ALA A 425 -5.08 8.84 31.89
N ILE A 426 -5.71 7.93 31.11
CA ILE A 426 -6.42 6.79 31.70
C ILE A 426 -5.46 5.76 32.31
N VAL A 427 -4.27 5.58 31.72
CA VAL A 427 -3.20 4.75 32.30
C VAL A 427 -2.70 5.37 33.59
N GLU A 428 -2.45 6.67 33.61
CA GLU A 428 -2.02 7.41 34.80
C GLU A 428 -3.03 7.25 35.95
N HIS A 429 -4.33 7.31 35.64
CA HIS A 429 -5.37 7.06 36.63
C HIS A 429 -5.37 5.62 37.16
N LEU A 430 -5.19 4.63 36.29
CA LEU A 430 -5.07 3.21 36.69
C LEU A 430 -3.86 3.00 37.62
N VAL A 431 -2.70 3.53 37.25
CA VAL A 431 -1.44 3.37 37.98
C VAL A 431 -1.53 4.01 39.37
N LYS A 432 -2.19 5.17 39.49
CA LYS A 432 -2.43 5.87 40.76
C LYS A 432 -3.41 5.14 41.67
N ASN A 433 -4.47 4.54 41.13
CA ASN A 433 -5.47 3.81 41.92
C ASN A 433 -4.98 2.41 42.35
N ASN A 434 -3.86 1.92 41.81
CA ASN A 434 -3.30 0.60 42.09
C ASN A 434 -1.85 0.69 42.60
N PRO A 435 -1.64 1.24 43.82
CA PRO A 435 -0.29 1.48 44.35
C PRO A 435 0.50 0.20 44.63
N HIS A 436 -0.18 -0.90 44.98
CA HIS A 436 0.46 -2.18 45.36
C HIS A 436 0.66 -3.15 44.20
N HIS A 437 0.12 -2.86 43.02
CA HIS A 437 0.25 -3.76 41.87
C HIS A 437 1.64 -3.65 41.25
N SER A 438 2.16 -4.78 40.77
CA SER A 438 3.32 -4.82 39.89
C SER A 438 2.92 -4.37 38.49
N ILE A 439 3.66 -3.40 37.93
CA ILE A 439 3.32 -2.72 36.67
C ILE A 439 4.52 -2.71 35.75
N LEU A 440 4.33 -3.16 34.51
CA LEU A 440 5.28 -3.01 33.43
C LEU A 440 4.71 -2.12 32.34
N PHE A 441 5.39 -1.02 32.02
CA PHE A 441 5.10 -0.19 30.86
C PHE A 441 6.12 -0.44 29.75
N THR A 442 5.67 -0.67 28.52
CA THR A 442 6.57 -0.80 27.38
C THR A 442 6.04 -0.13 26.12
N THR A 443 6.98 0.33 25.29
CA THR A 443 6.75 0.94 23.98
C THR A 443 8.00 0.80 23.11
N HIS A 444 7.97 1.31 21.89
CA HIS A 444 8.98 1.07 20.86
C HIS A 444 10.18 2.05 20.89
N LEU A 445 10.14 3.11 21.70
CA LEU A 445 11.16 4.17 21.75
C LEU A 445 11.56 4.56 23.17
N ILE A 446 12.86 4.85 23.34
CA ILE A 446 13.46 5.19 24.63
C ILE A 446 12.89 6.50 25.20
N SER A 447 12.75 7.55 24.36
CA SER A 447 12.19 8.83 24.80
C SER A 447 10.77 8.73 25.34
N LEU A 448 9.96 7.80 24.80
CA LEU A 448 8.61 7.55 25.28
C LEU A 448 8.58 6.78 26.58
N VAL A 449 9.53 5.86 26.77
CA VAL A 449 9.71 5.19 28.05
C VAL A 449 10.07 6.18 29.14
N GLU A 450 11.03 7.08 28.90
CA GLU A 450 11.45 8.12 29.85
C GLU A 450 10.28 9.05 30.22
N SER A 451 9.56 9.55 29.20
CA SER A 451 8.39 10.41 29.42
C SER A 451 7.26 9.70 30.18
N ALA A 452 7.00 8.43 29.86
CA ALA A 452 6.00 7.63 30.55
C ALA A 452 6.42 7.29 31.99
N ALA A 453 7.69 6.96 32.23
CA ALA A 453 8.23 6.66 33.55
C ALA A 453 8.00 7.84 34.51
N GLN A 454 8.42 9.04 34.09
CA GLN A 454 8.23 10.27 34.86
C GLN A 454 6.74 10.57 35.10
N ARG A 455 5.90 10.45 34.05
CA ARG A 455 4.47 10.77 34.14
C ARG A 455 3.68 9.79 35.01
N LEU A 456 4.02 8.51 34.94
CA LEU A 456 3.31 7.43 35.62
C LEU A 456 3.89 7.13 37.01
N GLY A 457 5.06 7.68 37.35
CA GLY A 457 5.77 7.35 38.58
C GLY A 457 6.29 5.91 38.58
N LEU A 458 6.90 5.50 37.46
CA LEU A 458 7.56 4.20 37.29
C LEU A 458 9.07 4.40 37.23
N VAL A 459 9.84 3.38 37.59
CA VAL A 459 11.30 3.40 37.47
C VAL A 459 11.70 3.17 36.02
N SER A 460 12.58 4.02 35.49
CA SER A 460 13.09 3.88 34.12
C SER A 460 14.18 2.83 34.05
N TYR A 461 14.12 1.90 33.09
CA TYR A 461 15.17 0.89 32.92
C TYR A 461 16.58 1.44 32.64
N ASN A 462 16.70 2.71 32.26
CA ASN A 462 18.01 3.37 32.07
C ASN A 462 18.68 3.75 33.41
N GLU A 463 17.91 3.77 34.50
CA GLU A 463 18.37 4.08 35.87
C GLU A 463 18.65 2.79 36.66
N CYS A 464 18.37 1.63 36.08
CA CYS A 464 18.50 0.31 36.69
C CYS A 464 19.68 -0.46 36.09
N ASP A 465 20.43 -1.16 36.94
CA ASP A 465 21.27 -2.27 36.49
C ASP A 465 20.44 -3.57 36.31
N ALA A 466 21.11 -4.69 36.01
CA ALA A 466 20.43 -5.96 35.77
C ALA A 466 19.76 -6.53 37.03
N PHE A 467 20.32 -6.25 38.20
CA PHE A 467 19.79 -6.69 39.49
C PHE A 467 18.59 -5.84 39.92
N ASP A 468 18.71 -4.51 39.78
CA ASP A 468 17.60 -3.56 40.00
C ASP A 468 16.37 -3.96 39.18
N LEU A 469 16.56 -4.26 37.89
CA LEU A 469 15.48 -4.71 37.01
C LEU A 469 14.81 -6.00 37.48
N GLN A 470 15.52 -6.89 38.17
CA GLN A 470 14.97 -8.13 38.70
C GLN A 470 14.07 -7.87 39.92
N ILE A 471 14.46 -6.95 40.81
CA ILE A 471 13.72 -6.66 42.05
C ILE A 471 12.60 -5.63 41.86
N GLU A 472 12.70 -4.73 40.88
CA GLU A 472 11.78 -3.60 40.74
C GLU A 472 10.38 -3.98 40.23
N ASN A 473 9.33 -3.80 41.01
CA ASN A 473 7.98 -4.25 40.62
C ASN A 473 7.24 -3.28 39.69
N ARG A 474 7.78 -2.07 39.46
CA ARG A 474 7.11 -0.98 38.74
C ARG A 474 8.06 -0.30 37.76
N VAL A 475 8.18 -0.88 36.57
CA VAL A 475 9.23 -0.53 35.61
C VAL A 475 8.64 -0.04 34.29
N ALA A 476 9.31 0.94 33.68
CA ALA A 476 9.11 1.33 32.29
C ALA A 476 10.35 0.92 31.46
N ILE A 477 10.15 0.12 30.40
CA ILE A 477 11.23 -0.46 29.60
C ILE A 477 10.93 -0.41 28.10
N CYS A 478 11.96 -0.11 27.30
CA CYS A 478 11.85 -0.09 25.84
C CYS A 478 11.81 -1.52 25.28
N LEU A 479 11.02 -1.75 24.21
CA LEU A 479 10.94 -3.02 23.50
C LEU A 479 12.31 -3.63 23.20
N ASN A 480 13.24 -2.83 22.66
CA ASN A 480 14.57 -3.30 22.27
C ASN A 480 15.40 -3.80 23.47
N SER A 481 14.99 -3.48 24.69
CA SER A 481 15.68 -3.82 25.94
C SER A 481 14.91 -4.82 26.80
N LEU A 482 13.76 -5.34 26.35
CA LEU A 482 12.96 -6.31 27.13
C LEU A 482 13.76 -7.55 27.56
N GLY A 483 14.73 -8.00 26.75
CA GLY A 483 15.60 -9.12 27.10
C GLY A 483 16.42 -8.91 28.38
N LYS A 484 16.62 -7.66 28.83
CA LYS A 484 17.32 -7.36 30.09
C LYS A 484 16.57 -7.88 31.32
N LEU A 485 15.24 -8.07 31.23
CA LEU A 485 14.41 -8.59 32.32
C LEU A 485 14.73 -10.06 32.66
N THR A 486 15.53 -10.74 31.85
CA THR A 486 15.96 -12.12 32.08
C THR A 486 17.47 -12.25 32.29
N ALA A 487 18.16 -11.13 32.57
CA ALA A 487 19.61 -11.13 32.71
C ALA A 487 20.08 -11.86 33.98
N GLU A 488 19.40 -11.64 35.12
CA GLU A 488 19.79 -12.17 36.44
C GLU A 488 18.88 -13.31 36.93
N GLY A 489 17.98 -13.84 36.08
CA GLY A 489 17.09 -14.92 36.48
C GLY A 489 15.86 -15.14 35.60
N ALA A 490 14.90 -15.89 36.13
CA ALA A 490 13.61 -16.12 35.48
C ALA A 490 12.80 -14.82 35.35
N LEU A 491 12.09 -14.69 34.24
CA LEU A 491 11.22 -13.55 33.98
C LEU A 491 10.10 -13.48 35.02
N LYS A 492 9.99 -12.36 35.73
CA LYS A 492 8.88 -12.13 36.65
C LYS A 492 7.56 -11.88 35.94
N THR A 493 6.48 -12.20 36.64
CA THR A 493 5.12 -11.85 36.21
C THR A 493 4.74 -10.48 36.75
N TYR A 494 3.90 -9.77 36.01
CA TYR A 494 3.37 -8.46 36.41
C TYR A 494 1.86 -8.52 36.42
N ASP A 495 1.23 -7.91 37.44
CA ASP A 495 -0.23 -7.84 37.54
C ASP A 495 -0.81 -7.03 36.37
N VAL A 496 -0.12 -5.96 35.97
CA VAL A 496 -0.52 -5.09 34.86
C VAL A 496 0.63 -4.91 33.87
N VAL A 497 0.40 -5.25 32.61
CA VAL A 497 1.29 -4.93 31.49
C VAL A 497 0.61 -3.93 30.56
N ILE A 498 1.26 -2.78 30.35
CA ILE A 498 0.78 -1.71 29.48
C ILE A 498 1.70 -1.65 28.27
N ILE A 499 1.13 -1.83 27.08
CA ILE A 499 1.81 -1.67 25.81
C ILE A 499 1.22 -0.46 25.09
N ASP A 500 1.96 0.65 25.10
CA ASP A 500 1.60 1.85 24.36
C ASP A 500 2.15 1.80 22.93
N GLU A 501 1.35 2.26 21.97
CA GLU A 501 1.67 2.19 20.54
C GLU A 501 1.94 0.75 20.07
N ILE A 502 1.03 -0.17 20.42
CA ILE A 502 1.15 -1.60 20.13
C ILE A 502 1.40 -1.89 18.64
N GLU A 503 0.81 -1.15 17.70
CA GLU A 503 1.07 -1.40 16.28
C GLU A 503 2.52 -1.07 15.90
N GLN A 504 3.10 -0.04 16.51
CA GLN A 504 4.51 0.34 16.32
C GLN A 504 5.44 -0.63 17.05
N VAL A 505 5.07 -1.13 18.24
CA VAL A 505 5.80 -2.19 18.96
C VAL A 505 5.87 -3.44 18.09
N LEU A 506 4.73 -3.88 17.55
CA LEU A 506 4.64 -5.05 16.68
C LEU A 506 5.40 -4.84 15.36
N ALA A 507 5.30 -3.66 14.75
CA ALA A 507 6.08 -3.34 13.54
C ALA A 507 7.59 -3.27 13.82
N ARG A 508 8.00 -2.79 15.00
CA ARG A 508 9.41 -2.69 15.39
C ARG A 508 10.04 -4.08 15.51
N LEU A 509 9.32 -5.08 16.01
CA LEU A 509 9.78 -6.49 16.07
C LEU A 509 10.17 -7.05 14.69
N THR A 510 9.54 -6.58 13.61
CA THR A 510 9.84 -7.04 12.24
C THR A 510 11.05 -6.34 11.63
N THR A 511 11.72 -5.45 12.37
CA THR A 511 12.93 -4.74 11.95
C THR A 511 14.13 -5.24 12.75
N HIS A 512 15.34 -4.71 12.49
CA HIS A 512 16.53 -5.16 13.22
C HIS A 512 16.47 -4.78 14.71
N ILE A 513 16.63 -5.78 15.59
CA ILE A 513 16.74 -5.68 17.04
C ILE A 513 17.77 -6.73 17.48
N GLU A 514 18.67 -6.37 18.40
CA GLU A 514 19.61 -7.32 19.02
C GLU A 514 18.85 -8.35 19.87
N GLN A 515 19.25 -9.63 19.80
CA GLN A 515 18.59 -10.72 20.55
C GLN A 515 17.06 -10.79 20.33
N LYS A 516 16.61 -10.49 19.10
CA LYS A 516 15.19 -10.45 18.74
C LYS A 516 14.35 -11.66 19.22
N PRO A 517 14.80 -12.93 19.17
CA PRO A 517 14.01 -14.07 19.64
C PRO A 517 13.72 -13.96 21.12
N LEU A 518 14.73 -13.58 21.91
CA LEU A 518 14.57 -13.38 23.35
C LEU A 518 13.57 -12.26 23.61
N VAL A 519 13.74 -11.09 22.94
CA VAL A 519 12.81 -9.96 23.07
C VAL A 519 11.37 -10.36 22.72
N PHE A 520 11.18 -11.11 21.63
CA PHE A 520 9.87 -11.61 21.22
C PHE A 520 9.27 -12.59 22.23
N SER A 521 10.08 -13.54 22.71
CA SER A 521 9.67 -14.53 23.70
C SER A 521 9.31 -13.88 25.05
N VAL A 522 10.09 -12.88 25.49
CA VAL A 522 9.79 -12.10 26.70
C VAL A 522 8.49 -11.33 26.54
N LEU A 523 8.29 -10.62 25.42
CA LEU A 523 7.04 -9.90 25.16
C LEU A 523 5.84 -10.87 25.16
N LYS A 524 5.96 -12.01 24.47
CA LYS A 524 4.92 -13.04 24.43
C LYS A 524 4.60 -13.55 25.84
N HIS A 525 5.62 -13.86 26.64
CA HIS A 525 5.44 -14.33 28.01
C HIS A 525 4.72 -13.28 28.88
N LEU A 526 5.14 -12.01 28.82
CA LEU A 526 4.50 -10.91 29.54
C LEU A 526 3.02 -10.77 29.18
N MET A 527 2.68 -10.88 27.89
CA MET A 527 1.29 -10.80 27.42
C MET A 527 0.44 -12.00 27.87
N MET A 528 1.04 -13.20 27.96
CA MET A 528 0.33 -14.44 28.30
C MET A 528 0.04 -14.60 29.79
N HIS A 529 0.90 -14.07 30.66
CA HIS A 529 0.87 -14.35 32.10
C HIS A 529 0.45 -13.17 32.97
N THR A 530 0.21 -11.99 32.39
CA THR A 530 -0.32 -10.85 33.13
C THR A 530 -1.81 -11.00 33.44
N LYS A 531 -2.26 -10.51 34.60
CA LYS A 531 -3.69 -10.48 34.95
C LYS A 531 -4.43 -9.46 34.09
N THR A 532 -3.81 -8.30 33.85
CA THR A 532 -4.39 -7.21 33.06
C THR A 532 -3.42 -6.74 31.98
N LEU A 533 -3.75 -7.02 30.73
CA LEU A 533 -3.00 -6.57 29.56
C LEU A 533 -3.69 -5.36 28.91
N ILE A 534 -3.01 -4.24 28.77
CA ILE A 534 -3.57 -3.02 28.16
C ILE A 534 -2.79 -2.67 26.90
N CYS A 535 -3.45 -2.78 25.74
CA CYS A 535 -2.88 -2.37 24.46
C CYS A 535 -3.53 -1.07 23.97
N LEU A 536 -2.71 -0.04 23.74
CA LEU A 536 -3.16 1.30 23.37
C LEU A 536 -2.72 1.64 21.95
N ASP A 537 -3.65 2.10 21.11
CA ASP A 537 -3.31 2.66 19.80
C ASP A 537 -4.38 3.63 19.27
N ALA A 538 -4.00 4.49 18.33
CA ALA A 538 -4.96 5.23 17.51
C ALA A 538 -5.70 4.33 16.51
N HIS A 539 -5.00 3.34 15.97
CA HIS A 539 -5.51 2.46 14.92
C HIS A 539 -5.14 1.00 15.18
N LEU A 540 -5.84 0.35 16.12
CA LEU A 540 -5.72 -1.11 16.26
C LEU A 540 -6.14 -1.81 14.96
N SER A 541 -5.25 -2.67 14.46
CA SER A 541 -5.32 -3.37 13.19
C SER A 541 -5.61 -4.87 13.38
N GLN A 542 -5.74 -5.57 12.25
CA GLN A 542 -5.91 -7.02 12.26
C GLN A 542 -4.69 -7.75 12.86
N THR A 543 -3.50 -7.13 12.81
CA THR A 543 -2.26 -7.67 13.38
C THR A 543 -2.40 -7.83 14.90
N THR A 544 -2.79 -6.77 15.61
CA THR A 544 -3.01 -6.84 17.06
C THR A 544 -4.07 -7.87 17.42
N VAL A 545 -5.20 -7.88 16.71
CA VAL A 545 -6.28 -8.84 16.97
C VAL A 545 -5.80 -10.29 16.85
N GLN A 546 -5.06 -10.63 15.78
CA GLN A 546 -4.57 -12.01 15.59
C GLN A 546 -3.54 -12.41 16.63
N ILE A 547 -2.66 -11.48 17.05
CA ILE A 547 -1.69 -11.75 18.11
C ILE A 547 -2.39 -12.00 19.43
N ILE A 548 -3.39 -11.20 19.79
CA ILE A 548 -4.17 -11.41 21.02
C ILE A 548 -4.95 -12.71 20.98
N GLN A 549 -5.53 -13.08 19.84
CA GLN A 549 -6.19 -14.38 19.67
C GLN A 549 -5.23 -15.56 19.87
N ARG A 550 -3.97 -15.40 19.46
CA ARG A 550 -2.95 -16.45 19.50
C ARG A 550 -2.25 -16.55 20.85
N PHE A 551 -1.95 -15.43 21.48
CA PHE A 551 -1.26 -15.38 22.77
C PHE A 551 -2.22 -15.47 23.95
N CYS A 552 -3.40 -14.88 23.83
CA CYS A 552 -4.37 -14.77 24.92
C CYS A 552 -5.74 -15.40 24.57
N PRO A 553 -5.81 -16.66 24.04
CA PRO A 553 -7.04 -17.22 23.47
C PRO A 553 -8.21 -17.33 24.47
N ASN A 554 -7.90 -17.59 25.75
CA ASN A 554 -8.88 -17.83 26.80
C ASN A 554 -9.16 -16.61 27.69
N HIS A 555 -8.42 -15.52 27.52
CA HIS A 555 -8.58 -14.32 28.34
C HIS A 555 -9.85 -13.55 27.92
N PRO A 556 -10.60 -12.96 28.88
CA PRO A 556 -11.66 -12.03 28.54
C PRO A 556 -11.04 -10.80 27.84
N VAL A 557 -11.65 -10.37 26.73
CA VAL A 557 -11.15 -9.26 25.92
C VAL A 557 -12.17 -8.15 25.89
N THR A 558 -11.82 -6.97 26.38
CA THR A 558 -12.64 -5.75 26.28
C THR A 558 -12.04 -4.81 25.24
N VAL A 559 -12.78 -4.59 24.15
CA VAL A 559 -12.46 -3.59 23.14
C VAL A 559 -13.07 -2.24 23.53
N HIS A 560 -12.23 -1.26 23.82
CA HIS A 560 -12.62 0.12 24.04
C HIS A 560 -12.47 0.90 22.73
N PHE A 561 -13.58 1.31 22.13
CA PHE A 561 -13.58 1.99 20.84
C PHE A 561 -14.09 3.42 21.00
N ASN A 562 -13.23 4.42 20.84
CA ASN A 562 -13.65 5.82 20.83
C ASN A 562 -13.93 6.30 19.40
N GLU A 563 -15.17 6.61 19.09
CA GLU A 563 -15.66 7.17 17.82
C GLU A 563 -15.46 8.69 17.72
N TYR A 564 -14.85 9.32 18.72
CA TYR A 564 -14.51 10.74 18.65
C TYR A 564 -13.48 11.01 17.54
N THR A 565 -13.83 11.92 16.63
CA THR A 565 -13.01 12.36 15.51
C THR A 565 -12.34 13.71 15.83
N PRO A 566 -11.05 13.74 16.22
CA PRO A 566 -10.38 14.97 16.61
C PRO A 566 -10.13 15.93 15.44
N GLY A 567 -10.24 15.45 14.20
CA GLY A 567 -10.05 16.25 13.00
C GLY A 567 -11.27 17.08 12.59
N HIS A 568 -12.39 16.98 13.30
CA HIS A 568 -13.60 17.74 12.96
C HIS A 568 -13.30 19.24 12.99
N GLY A 569 -13.45 19.92 11.85
CA GLY A 569 -13.10 21.33 11.68
C GLY A 569 -11.66 21.62 11.24
N ARG A 570 -10.82 20.59 11.02
CA ARG A 570 -9.49 20.74 10.41
C ARG A 570 -9.56 20.50 8.90
N LYS A 571 -8.72 21.22 8.16
CA LYS A 571 -8.58 21.12 6.71
C LYS A 571 -7.16 20.66 6.34
N ILE A 572 -7.02 19.71 5.43
CA ILE A 572 -5.75 19.42 4.74
C ILE A 572 -5.83 20.01 3.33
N LEU A 573 -4.83 20.82 2.99
CA LEU A 573 -4.61 21.36 1.66
C LEU A 573 -3.50 20.55 0.98
N PHE A 574 -3.85 19.77 -0.05
CA PHE A 574 -2.89 19.00 -0.82
C PHE A 574 -2.21 19.88 -1.87
N HIS A 575 -0.89 20.01 -1.75
CA HIS A 575 -0.03 20.64 -2.75
C HIS A 575 0.39 19.61 -3.81
N ASP A 576 0.56 20.05 -5.05
CA ASP A 576 0.95 19.17 -6.16
C ASP A 576 2.43 18.82 -6.20
N ASN A 577 3.26 19.63 -5.55
CA ASN A 577 4.71 19.44 -5.50
C ASN A 577 5.25 19.82 -4.11
N PRO A 578 6.38 19.23 -3.68
CA PRO A 578 6.94 19.47 -2.35
C PRO A 578 7.47 20.90 -2.21
N GLU A 579 7.96 21.49 -3.31
CA GLU A 579 8.44 22.87 -3.33
C GLU A 579 7.36 23.88 -2.94
N SER A 580 6.10 23.62 -3.32
CA SER A 580 4.96 24.49 -2.99
C SER A 580 4.73 24.60 -1.48
N VAL A 581 4.78 23.49 -0.73
CA VAL A 581 4.70 23.54 0.74
C VAL A 581 5.89 24.30 1.32
N GLN A 582 7.10 24.02 0.82
CA GLN A 582 8.33 24.63 1.31
C GLN A 582 8.37 26.14 1.07
N MET A 583 7.93 26.61 -0.11
CA MET A 583 7.87 28.05 -0.39
C MET A 583 6.86 28.76 0.48
N ASN A 584 5.64 28.21 0.62
CA ASN A 584 4.64 28.81 1.50
C ASN A 584 5.14 28.90 2.95
N ALA A 585 5.92 27.91 3.41
CA ALA A 585 6.59 27.97 4.70
C ALA A 585 7.66 29.08 4.78
N LEU A 586 8.43 29.30 3.72
CA LEU A 586 9.40 30.41 3.65
C LEU A 586 8.70 31.78 3.62
N HIS A 587 7.59 31.92 2.89
CA HIS A 587 6.75 33.12 2.90
C HIS A 587 6.18 33.40 4.30
N ALA A 588 5.68 32.37 4.99
CA ALA A 588 5.22 32.49 6.37
C ALA A 588 6.33 33.01 7.29
N LEU A 589 7.56 32.46 7.19
CA LEU A 589 8.70 32.93 7.99
C LEU A 589 9.07 34.38 7.73
N GLU A 590 9.03 34.83 6.48
CA GLU A 590 9.28 36.24 6.14
C GLU A 590 8.22 37.16 6.76
N GLN A 591 6.97 36.71 6.81
CA GLN A 591 5.86 37.39 7.48
C GLN A 591 5.90 37.27 9.02
N ASN A 592 7.03 36.86 9.59
CA ASN A 592 7.24 36.63 11.03
C ASN A 592 6.36 35.53 11.66
N GLN A 593 5.66 34.73 10.85
CA GLN A 593 4.86 33.61 11.31
C GLN A 593 5.76 32.44 11.73
N LYS A 594 5.28 31.65 12.68
CA LYS A 594 5.99 30.48 13.23
C LYS A 594 5.68 29.23 12.44
N VAL A 595 6.70 28.45 12.09
CA VAL A 595 6.57 27.36 11.12
C VAL A 595 6.90 25.99 11.69
N TYR A 596 6.03 25.00 11.47
CA TYR A 596 6.30 23.59 11.72
C TYR A 596 6.26 22.80 10.42
N LEU A 597 7.31 22.03 10.13
CA LEU A 597 7.34 21.12 8.99
C LEU A 597 7.74 19.70 9.38
N ALA A 598 6.96 18.73 8.92
CA ALA A 598 7.25 17.30 9.05
C ALA A 598 7.70 16.69 7.72
N PHE A 599 8.78 15.92 7.74
CA PHE A 599 9.33 15.26 6.56
C PHE A 599 9.61 13.79 6.84
N ASN A 600 9.13 12.88 6.00
CA ASN A 600 9.54 11.47 6.11
C ASN A 600 10.92 11.18 5.48
N SER A 601 11.54 12.15 4.80
CA SER A 601 12.89 12.05 4.26
C SER A 601 13.86 12.95 5.02
N LYS A 602 14.84 12.35 5.72
CA LYS A 602 15.91 13.10 6.42
C LYS A 602 16.62 14.10 5.51
N LYS A 603 16.96 13.67 4.29
CA LYS A 603 17.65 14.48 3.29
C LYS A 603 16.83 15.69 2.87
N GLU A 604 15.53 15.54 2.66
CA GLU A 604 14.66 16.66 2.28
C GLU A 604 14.37 17.60 3.45
N ALA A 605 14.23 17.04 4.66
CA ALA A 605 14.10 17.81 5.91
C ALA A 605 15.31 18.72 6.12
N TYR A 606 16.51 18.13 6.08
CA TYR A 606 17.75 18.86 6.28
C TYR A 606 17.99 19.94 5.22
N LYS A 607 17.73 19.63 3.93
CA LYS A 607 17.78 20.64 2.86
C LYS A 607 16.88 21.85 3.13
N THR A 608 15.66 21.59 3.61
CA THR A 608 14.71 22.65 3.94
C THR A 608 15.20 23.45 5.14
N PHE A 609 15.75 22.78 6.16
CA PHE A 609 16.31 23.45 7.33
C PHE A 609 17.50 24.34 6.99
N SER A 610 18.46 23.84 6.21
CA SER A 610 19.58 24.64 5.72
C SER A 610 19.10 25.81 4.86
N ALA A 611 18.10 25.59 4.00
CA ALA A 611 17.50 26.65 3.20
C ALA A 611 16.89 27.75 4.08
N CYS A 612 16.11 27.41 5.12
CA CYS A 612 15.56 28.38 6.06
C CYS A 612 16.66 29.13 6.84
N SER A 613 17.69 28.41 7.32
CA SER A 613 18.79 29.01 8.09
C SER A 613 19.63 29.99 7.27
N ILE A 614 19.87 29.68 6.00
CA ILE A 614 20.58 30.60 5.07
C ILE A 614 19.67 31.77 4.69
N ALA A 615 18.38 31.50 4.50
CA ALA A 615 17.42 32.51 4.07
C ALA A 615 17.06 33.53 5.16
N PHE A 616 17.01 33.09 6.41
CA PHE A 616 16.61 33.90 7.55
C PHE A 616 17.59 33.69 8.71
N PRO A 617 18.84 34.21 8.61
CA PRO A 617 19.86 34.04 9.65
C PRO A 617 19.46 34.61 11.01
N GLU A 618 18.55 35.59 11.02
CA GLU A 618 17.98 36.21 12.21
C GLU A 618 16.92 35.35 12.93
N LYS A 619 16.39 34.32 12.26
CA LYS A 619 15.35 33.44 12.80
C LYS A 619 15.95 32.23 13.48
N LYS A 620 15.39 31.86 14.63
CA LYS A 620 15.87 30.71 15.40
C LYS A 620 15.17 29.42 14.95
N GLY A 621 15.93 28.51 14.34
CA GLY A 621 15.43 27.21 13.88
C GLY A 621 15.84 26.03 14.75
N LEU A 622 15.00 24.99 14.80
CA LEU A 622 15.37 23.67 15.35
C LEU A 622 15.18 22.56 14.31
N TYR A 623 16.19 21.69 14.17
CA TYR A 623 16.14 20.49 13.33
C TYR A 623 16.17 19.22 14.19
N ILE A 624 15.14 18.39 14.07
CA ILE A 624 15.01 17.15 14.83
C ILE A 624 15.04 15.93 13.89
N SER A 625 16.10 15.15 13.98
CA SER A 625 16.29 13.91 13.23
C SER A 625 17.11 12.90 14.02
N SER A 626 17.13 11.63 13.58
CA SER A 626 17.88 10.59 14.30
C SER A 626 19.39 10.82 14.24
N ASP A 627 19.82 11.63 13.29
CA ASP A 627 21.21 11.97 13.02
C ASP A 627 21.76 12.98 14.04
N ASN A 628 20.88 13.56 14.88
CA ASN A 628 21.26 14.58 15.85
C ASN A 628 20.52 14.47 17.19
N ALA A 629 20.06 13.27 17.53
CA ALA A 629 19.36 13.01 18.80
C ALA A 629 20.22 13.31 20.04
N GLY A 630 21.55 13.41 19.89
CA GLY A 630 22.49 13.79 20.95
C GLY A 630 22.65 15.29 21.16
N ASP A 631 22.16 16.15 20.25
CA ASP A 631 22.31 17.61 20.39
C ASP A 631 21.60 18.11 21.65
N ALA A 632 22.24 19.01 22.40
CA ALA A 632 21.71 19.54 23.67
C ALA A 632 20.35 20.23 23.48
N GLU A 633 20.15 20.92 22.37
CA GLU A 633 18.86 21.54 22.02
C GLU A 633 17.74 20.52 21.82
N ASN A 634 18.04 19.39 21.18
CA ASN A 634 17.07 18.31 20.99
C ASN A 634 16.72 17.65 22.32
N GLN A 635 17.71 17.40 23.18
CA GLN A 635 17.46 16.85 24.52
C GLN A 635 16.61 17.81 25.36
N ALA A 636 16.95 19.10 25.36
CA ALA A 636 16.15 20.12 26.04
C ALA A 636 14.71 20.16 25.50
N PHE A 637 14.54 20.09 24.19
CA PHE A 637 13.22 20.04 23.55
C PHE A 637 12.39 18.86 24.05
N PHE A 638 12.96 17.65 24.13
CA PHE A 638 12.22 16.47 24.61
C PHE A 638 11.88 16.52 26.10
N ASN A 639 12.72 17.17 26.91
CA ASN A 639 12.46 17.32 28.34
C ASN A 639 11.26 18.24 28.63
N ASN A 640 11.09 19.32 27.87
CA ASN A 640 9.93 20.21 28.01
C ASN A 640 9.46 20.80 26.67
N VAL A 641 8.75 19.98 25.91
CA VAL A 641 8.35 20.26 24.53
C VAL A 641 7.55 21.56 24.41
N ASN A 642 6.52 21.76 25.25
CA ASN A 642 5.62 22.90 25.10
C ASN A 642 6.29 24.22 25.47
N GLN A 643 7.23 24.23 26.41
CA GLN A 643 7.98 25.43 26.77
C GLN A 643 9.12 25.70 25.77
N ILE A 644 9.87 24.67 25.38
CA ILE A 644 11.05 24.83 24.53
C ILE A 644 10.66 25.14 23.09
N SER A 645 9.57 24.56 22.57
CA SER A 645 9.11 24.84 21.19
C SER A 645 8.78 26.32 20.95
N GLN A 646 8.37 27.08 21.98
CA GLN A 646 8.10 28.52 21.87
C GLN A 646 9.35 29.36 21.58
N ARG A 647 10.55 28.81 21.81
CA ARG A 647 11.82 29.51 21.59
C ARG A 647 12.21 29.60 20.10
N TYR A 648 11.54 28.85 19.23
CA TYR A 648 11.95 28.68 17.85
C TYR A 648 10.93 29.29 16.89
N ASP A 649 11.43 30.01 15.88
CA ASP A 649 10.62 30.53 14.77
C ASP A 649 10.20 29.43 13.82
N TYR A 650 11.06 28.42 13.64
CA TYR A 650 10.72 27.26 12.84
C TYR A 650 11.25 25.95 13.43
N LEU A 651 10.46 24.90 13.27
CA LEU A 651 10.77 23.53 13.68
C LEU A 651 10.63 22.60 12.48
N ILE A 652 11.72 21.92 12.12
CA ILE A 652 11.75 20.94 11.03
C ILE A 652 12.12 19.58 11.59
N CYS A 653 11.25 18.59 11.39
CA CYS A 653 11.42 17.29 12.02
C CYS A 653 11.19 16.10 11.08
N THR A 654 11.77 14.96 11.44
CA THR A 654 11.42 13.67 10.86
C THR A 654 10.59 12.82 11.84
N PRO A 655 9.63 11.99 11.38
CA PRO A 655 8.77 11.20 12.24
C PRO A 655 9.52 10.35 13.28
N SER A 656 10.71 9.85 12.92
CA SER A 656 11.46 8.81 13.64
C SER A 656 11.98 9.19 15.03
N VAL A 657 12.01 10.47 15.40
CA VAL A 657 12.58 10.92 16.70
C VAL A 657 11.56 11.60 17.60
N SER A 658 10.43 11.98 17.04
CA SER A 658 9.48 12.90 17.69
C SER A 658 8.16 12.23 18.09
N THR A 659 8.04 10.92 17.86
CA THR A 659 6.88 10.08 18.19
C THR A 659 6.53 10.18 19.67
N GLY A 660 5.22 10.20 19.96
CA GLY A 660 4.56 10.38 21.26
C GLY A 660 4.76 11.72 22.00
N VAL A 661 5.33 12.74 21.36
CA VAL A 661 5.31 14.12 21.86
C VAL A 661 4.08 14.89 21.33
N SER A 662 3.41 15.68 22.19
CA SER A 662 2.30 16.56 21.80
C SER A 662 2.68 18.03 22.01
N ILE A 663 2.55 18.84 20.96
CA ILE A 663 2.76 20.30 21.00
C ILE A 663 1.37 20.95 21.00
N ASP A 664 0.98 21.48 22.15
CA ASP A 664 -0.37 22.01 22.42
C ASP A 664 -0.30 23.42 23.03
N ASN A 665 0.61 24.24 22.52
CA ASN A 665 0.85 25.61 22.98
C ASN A 665 0.38 26.69 22.00
N GLY A 666 -0.16 26.30 20.84
CA GLY A 666 -0.64 27.23 19.81
C GLY A 666 0.45 28.07 19.14
N HIS A 667 1.74 27.73 19.32
CA HIS A 667 2.86 28.57 18.88
C HIS A 667 3.03 28.63 17.35
N PHE A 668 2.68 27.57 16.62
CA PHE A 668 2.94 27.47 15.18
C PHE A 668 1.74 27.91 14.32
N ASP A 669 1.97 28.93 13.49
CA ASP A 669 1.01 29.55 12.58
C ASP A 669 0.92 28.84 11.23
N PHE A 670 2.00 28.22 10.77
CA PHE A 670 2.02 27.41 9.54
C PHE A 670 2.45 25.99 9.87
N VAL A 671 1.61 25.02 9.50
CA VAL A 671 1.88 23.60 9.75
C VAL A 671 1.84 22.85 8.42
N GLY A 672 2.98 22.27 8.05
CA GLY A 672 3.12 21.57 6.78
C GLY A 672 3.79 20.20 6.86
N GLY A 673 3.61 19.41 5.80
CA GLY A 673 4.17 18.07 5.69
C GLY A 673 4.59 17.73 4.26
N VAL A 674 5.79 17.17 4.09
CA VAL A 674 6.30 16.71 2.79
C VAL A 674 6.60 15.21 2.88
N PHE A 675 5.77 14.40 2.23
CA PHE A 675 5.81 12.95 2.36
C PHE A 675 6.00 12.23 1.03
N ASN A 676 7.11 11.49 0.95
CA ASN A 676 7.44 10.65 -0.18
C ASN A 676 6.94 9.22 0.05
N ALA A 677 6.52 8.55 -1.03
CA ALA A 677 6.10 7.16 -0.94
C ALA A 677 7.33 6.27 -0.64
N GLN A 678 7.09 5.08 -0.09
CA GLN A 678 8.11 4.04 0.13
C GLN A 678 9.14 4.30 1.26
N ILE A 679 9.03 5.40 2.00
CA ILE A 679 9.90 5.65 3.17
C ILE A 679 9.21 5.19 4.46
N ASN A 680 8.25 5.98 4.95
CA ASN A 680 7.39 5.67 6.08
C ASN A 680 5.95 5.34 5.63
N THR A 681 5.15 4.79 6.53
CA THR A 681 3.73 4.55 6.26
C THR A 681 2.93 5.86 6.31
N ALA A 682 1.74 5.85 5.72
CA ALA A 682 0.84 7.00 5.78
C ALA A 682 0.45 7.35 7.23
N ASN A 683 0.34 6.35 8.10
CA ASN A 683 0.05 6.52 9.53
C ASN A 683 1.18 7.29 10.23
N ASP A 684 2.44 6.89 10.05
CA ASP A 684 3.60 7.57 10.65
C ASP A 684 3.64 9.06 10.26
N CYS A 685 3.28 9.36 9.00
CA CYS A 685 3.27 10.73 8.48
C CYS A 685 2.10 11.55 9.05
N MET A 686 0.91 10.94 9.18
CA MET A 686 -0.24 11.57 9.82
C MET A 686 0.02 11.86 11.30
N GLN A 687 0.66 10.94 12.01
CA GLN A 687 1.07 11.12 13.40
C GLN A 687 2.05 12.29 13.55
N ALA A 688 3.02 12.43 12.64
CA ALA A 688 3.97 13.53 12.66
C ALA A 688 3.31 14.91 12.49
N LEU A 689 2.24 15.02 11.69
CA LEU A 689 1.43 16.25 11.59
C LEU A 689 0.50 16.43 12.79
N GLY A 690 -0.08 15.32 13.28
CA GLY A 690 -1.03 15.29 14.39
C GLY A 690 -0.44 15.72 15.73
N ARG A 691 0.88 15.99 15.81
CA ARG A 691 1.54 16.54 16.98
C ARG A 691 1.14 17.97 17.27
N ILE A 692 0.83 18.76 16.24
CA ILE A 692 0.24 20.09 16.39
C ILE A 692 -1.28 19.91 16.49
N ARG A 693 -1.81 20.06 17.71
CA ARG A 693 -3.21 19.71 18.05
C ARG A 693 -4.23 20.74 17.58
N ASN A 694 -3.95 22.02 17.76
CA ASN A 694 -4.94 23.10 17.62
C ASN A 694 -4.85 23.86 16.31
N HIS A 695 -4.13 23.32 15.31
CA HIS A 695 -3.96 24.01 14.04
C HIS A 695 -5.03 23.59 13.02
N GLN A 696 -5.75 24.58 12.48
CA GLN A 696 -6.91 24.38 11.61
C GLN A 696 -6.53 23.90 10.21
N THR A 697 -5.47 24.44 9.61
CA THR A 697 -5.10 24.18 8.21
C THR A 697 -3.74 23.51 8.05
N LEU A 698 -3.71 22.30 7.50
CA LEU A 698 -2.47 21.56 7.29
C LEU A 698 -2.08 21.56 5.81
N HIS A 699 -0.87 22.04 5.50
CA HIS A 699 -0.34 22.10 4.14
C HIS A 699 0.47 20.85 3.81
N VAL A 700 -0.03 19.98 2.94
CA VAL A 700 0.57 18.64 2.75
C VAL A 700 0.91 18.35 1.30
N PHE A 701 2.14 17.92 1.05
CA PHE A 701 2.51 17.20 -0.16
C PHE A 701 2.55 15.71 0.12
N CYS A 702 1.87 14.93 -0.73
CA CYS A 702 1.90 13.47 -0.72
C CYS A 702 2.25 12.95 -2.11
N GLU A 703 3.30 12.12 -2.21
CA GLU A 703 3.69 11.55 -3.49
C GLU A 703 2.57 10.65 -4.07
N LYS A 704 2.09 11.02 -5.26
CA LYS A 704 0.97 10.35 -5.96
C LYS A 704 1.35 9.06 -6.68
N ARG A 705 2.64 8.68 -6.66
CA ARG A 705 3.20 7.52 -7.38
C ARG A 705 2.58 6.22 -6.87
N LEU A 706 2.19 5.36 -7.82
CA LEU A 706 1.71 4.01 -7.51
C LEU A 706 2.88 3.02 -7.44
N GLY A 707 2.90 2.22 -6.38
CA GLY A 707 3.79 1.07 -6.23
C GLY A 707 3.13 -0.24 -6.68
N ASN A 708 3.94 -1.30 -6.75
CA ASN A 708 3.55 -2.63 -7.21
C ASN A 708 4.10 -3.75 -6.32
N LYS A 709 4.40 -3.45 -5.05
CA LYS A 709 4.83 -4.48 -4.08
C LYS A 709 3.70 -5.48 -3.89
N THR A 710 4.03 -6.77 -3.83
CA THR A 710 3.03 -7.82 -3.68
C THR A 710 2.28 -7.71 -2.34
N LEU A 711 1.00 -8.06 -2.35
CA LEU A 711 0.17 -8.25 -1.15
C LEU A 711 -0.22 -9.72 -0.95
N ASN A 712 0.18 -10.62 -1.87
CA ASN A 712 -0.11 -12.05 -1.76
C ASN A 712 0.69 -12.64 -0.57
N PRO A 713 0.01 -13.22 0.46
CA PRO A 713 0.66 -13.88 1.58
C PRO A 713 1.73 -14.89 1.15
N GLU A 714 1.43 -15.74 0.16
CA GLU A 714 2.32 -16.83 -0.28
C GLU A 714 3.63 -16.31 -0.86
N VAL A 715 3.58 -15.20 -1.61
CA VAL A 715 4.77 -14.59 -2.20
C VAL A 715 5.61 -13.90 -1.12
N ILE A 716 4.95 -13.31 -0.12
CA ILE A 716 5.64 -12.65 1.01
C ILE A 716 6.28 -13.71 1.92
N SER A 717 5.56 -14.78 2.25
CA SER A 717 6.07 -15.88 3.08
C SER A 717 7.17 -16.64 2.36
N ALA A 718 7.04 -16.95 1.07
CA ALA A 718 8.10 -17.61 0.30
C ALA A 718 9.40 -16.80 0.29
N LYS A 719 9.29 -15.46 0.18
CA LYS A 719 10.47 -14.58 0.32
C LYS A 719 11.13 -14.78 1.69
N TRP A 720 10.37 -14.93 2.76
CA TRP A 720 10.90 -15.14 4.10
C TRP A 720 11.42 -16.52 4.37
N ALA A 721 10.71 -17.55 3.98
CA ALA A 721 11.18 -18.93 4.02
C ALA A 721 12.56 -19.01 3.35
N ASN A 722 12.74 -18.38 2.18
CA ASN A 722 14.01 -18.42 1.46
C ASN A 722 15.10 -17.50 2.01
N THR A 723 14.77 -16.36 2.62
CA THR A 723 15.77 -15.37 3.11
C THR A 723 16.16 -15.56 4.57
N HIS A 724 15.33 -16.22 5.39
CA HIS A 724 15.55 -16.37 6.83
C HIS A 724 15.73 -17.83 7.27
N LEU A 725 15.84 -18.78 6.32
CA LEU A 725 15.99 -20.22 6.59
C LEU A 725 17.18 -20.59 7.49
N HIS A 726 18.14 -19.67 7.66
CA HIS A 726 19.34 -19.85 8.47
C HIS A 726 19.61 -18.65 9.40
N ASP A 727 18.62 -17.78 9.65
CA ASP A 727 18.77 -16.69 10.62
C ASP A 727 18.77 -17.28 12.04
N LEU A 728 19.96 -17.56 12.59
CA LEU A 728 20.09 -18.07 13.96
C LEU A 728 19.56 -17.08 15.00
N ASN A 729 19.45 -15.79 14.66
CA ASN A 729 18.75 -14.79 15.48
C ASN A 729 17.22 -14.89 15.35
N LEU A 730 16.66 -15.95 14.75
CA LEU A 730 15.25 -16.33 14.81
C LEU A 730 15.06 -17.74 15.38
N MET A 731 16.17 -18.43 15.71
CA MET A 731 16.13 -19.75 16.31
C MET A 731 15.39 -19.69 17.64
N ASN A 732 14.47 -20.63 17.82
CA ASN A 732 13.66 -20.76 19.02
C ASN A 732 13.52 -22.24 19.38
N ILE A 733 12.90 -22.52 20.51
CA ILE A 733 12.59 -23.87 20.96
C ILE A 733 11.08 -24.04 20.86
N ASP A 734 10.64 -25.16 20.28
CA ASP A 734 9.23 -25.51 20.28
C ASP A 734 8.77 -25.82 21.72
N ALA A 735 7.72 -25.15 22.16
CA ALA A 735 7.28 -25.20 23.56
C ALA A 735 6.71 -26.56 23.97
N LEU A 736 6.29 -27.40 23.01
CA LEU A 736 5.69 -28.71 23.28
C LEU A 736 6.71 -29.85 23.20
N SER A 737 7.60 -29.80 22.20
CA SER A 737 8.57 -30.85 21.90
C SER A 737 9.98 -30.56 22.41
N GLY A 738 10.29 -29.31 22.79
CA GLY A 738 11.65 -28.90 23.14
C GLY A 738 12.63 -28.91 21.95
N ALA A 739 12.15 -29.21 20.74
CA ALA A 739 12.97 -29.29 19.55
C ALA A 739 13.39 -27.89 19.07
N ARG A 740 14.57 -27.80 18.44
CA ARG A 740 15.03 -26.56 17.81
C ARG A 740 14.15 -26.26 16.60
N ILE A 741 13.56 -25.07 16.56
CA ILE A 741 12.85 -24.52 15.41
C ILE A 741 13.60 -23.30 14.87
N LEU A 742 13.75 -23.22 13.56
CA LEU A 742 14.49 -22.13 12.89
C LEU A 742 13.68 -20.84 12.77
N LEU A 743 12.35 -20.94 12.69
CA LEU A 743 11.45 -19.82 12.57
C LEU A 743 10.24 -20.05 13.49
N ASN A 744 10.01 -19.11 14.41
CA ASN A 744 8.82 -19.13 15.25
C ASN A 744 7.56 -18.84 14.39
N PRO A 745 6.57 -19.76 14.30
CA PRO A 745 5.39 -19.58 13.46
C PRO A 745 4.51 -18.37 13.85
N ASP A 746 4.57 -17.93 15.11
CA ASP A 746 3.88 -16.73 15.57
C ASP A 746 4.55 -15.47 15.01
N TYR A 747 5.89 -15.45 15.02
CA TYR A 747 6.67 -14.34 14.48
C TYR A 747 6.53 -14.24 12.97
N GLU A 748 6.55 -15.37 12.25
CA GLU A 748 6.32 -15.40 10.79
C GLU A 748 4.96 -14.78 10.44
N GLN A 749 3.89 -15.15 11.17
CA GLN A 749 2.57 -14.58 10.95
C GLN A 749 2.53 -13.08 11.23
N LEU A 750 3.02 -12.63 12.40
CA LEU A 750 3.10 -11.20 12.75
C LEU A 750 3.73 -10.43 11.60
N ALA A 751 4.86 -10.93 11.17
CA ALA A 751 5.72 -10.15 10.35
C ALA A 751 5.18 -10.16 8.87
N LEU A 752 4.45 -11.21 8.45
CA LEU A 752 3.72 -11.24 7.18
C LEU A 752 2.63 -10.16 7.15
N LEU A 753 1.86 -10.00 8.23
CA LEU A 753 0.80 -9.00 8.35
C LEU A 753 1.35 -7.57 8.29
N VAL A 754 2.43 -7.31 9.04
CA VAL A 754 3.12 -6.01 9.03
C VAL A 754 3.66 -5.70 7.63
N THR A 755 4.24 -6.68 6.96
CA THR A 755 4.76 -6.52 5.58
C THR A 755 3.64 -6.23 4.59
N GLN A 756 2.50 -6.91 4.68
CA GLN A 756 1.33 -6.63 3.86
C GLN A 756 0.79 -5.22 4.08
N ALA A 757 0.63 -4.79 5.33
CA ALA A 757 0.17 -3.45 5.68
C ALA A 757 1.13 -2.37 5.14
N ARG A 758 2.44 -2.57 5.31
CA ARG A 758 3.48 -1.68 4.78
C ARG A 758 3.47 -1.65 3.25
N ASN A 759 3.29 -2.79 2.58
CA ASN A 759 3.19 -2.84 1.12
C ASN A 759 1.93 -2.14 0.62
N ALA A 760 0.79 -2.29 1.30
CA ALA A 760 -0.45 -1.60 0.95
C ALA A 760 -0.29 -0.07 1.04
N SER A 761 0.32 0.42 2.13
CA SER A 761 0.68 1.84 2.27
C SER A 761 1.65 2.31 1.20
N ASN A 762 2.66 1.51 0.85
CA ASN A 762 3.66 1.88 -0.17
C ASN A 762 3.08 1.90 -1.59
N ASN A 763 2.13 1.01 -1.89
CA ASN A 763 1.55 0.88 -3.22
C ASN A 763 0.65 2.05 -3.58
N ASN A 764 -0.01 2.66 -2.59
CA ASN A 764 -0.91 3.77 -2.81
C ASN A 764 -0.93 4.72 -1.61
N PHE A 765 0.23 5.34 -1.36
CA PHE A 765 0.46 6.20 -0.21
C PHE A 765 -0.55 7.35 -0.12
N TYR A 766 -0.75 8.06 -1.23
CA TYR A 766 -1.68 9.20 -1.30
C TYR A 766 -3.12 8.83 -0.92
N GLU A 767 -3.64 7.72 -1.42
CA GLU A 767 -4.99 7.26 -1.08
C GLU A 767 -5.10 6.82 0.38
N GLN A 768 -4.10 6.08 0.88
CA GLN A 768 -4.09 5.64 2.28
C GLN A 768 -4.02 6.83 3.24
N PHE A 769 -3.21 7.84 2.93
CA PHE A 769 -3.12 9.08 3.69
C PHE A 769 -4.46 9.83 3.69
N ALA A 770 -5.09 9.99 2.52
CA ALA A 770 -6.39 10.65 2.41
C ALA A 770 -7.50 9.87 3.15
N LEU A 771 -7.50 8.54 3.11
CA LEU A 771 -8.46 7.70 3.84
C LEU A 771 -8.30 7.83 5.36
N LEU A 772 -7.06 7.86 5.86
CA LEU A 772 -6.78 8.10 7.28
C LEU A 772 -7.30 9.48 7.72
N ALA A 773 -7.02 10.52 6.94
CA ALA A 773 -7.49 11.87 7.25
C ALA A 773 -9.02 11.99 7.26
N LEU A 774 -9.70 11.41 6.27
CA LEU A 774 -11.18 11.38 6.22
C LEU A 774 -11.76 10.60 7.40
N HIS A 775 -11.15 9.47 7.76
CA HIS A 775 -11.57 8.67 8.91
C HIS A 775 -11.42 9.45 10.23
N ASP A 776 -10.40 10.29 10.34
CA ASP A 776 -10.19 11.15 11.52
C ASP A 776 -11.08 12.42 11.51
N GLY A 777 -11.92 12.58 10.48
CA GLY A 777 -12.91 13.65 10.34
C GLY A 777 -12.40 14.94 9.71
N MET A 778 -11.23 14.92 9.05
CA MET A 778 -10.65 16.10 8.41
C MET A 778 -11.29 16.40 7.04
N HIS A 779 -11.43 17.69 6.71
CA HIS A 779 -11.82 18.14 5.38
C HIS A 779 -10.62 18.17 4.44
N LEU A 780 -10.75 17.62 3.24
CA LEU A 780 -9.65 17.53 2.28
C LEU A 780 -9.93 18.41 1.07
N ALA A 781 -8.96 19.24 0.69
CA ALA A 781 -8.99 20.04 -0.52
C ALA A 781 -7.60 20.10 -1.17
N TYR A 782 -7.51 20.71 -2.35
CA TYR A 782 -6.23 21.01 -2.99
C TYR A 782 -5.85 22.47 -2.71
N PHE A 783 -4.55 22.73 -2.67
CA PHE A 783 -4.03 24.09 -2.69
C PHE A 783 -4.19 24.66 -4.12
N GLU A 784 -4.68 25.89 -4.22
CA GLU A 784 -5.14 26.48 -5.49
C GLU A 784 -4.04 27.26 -6.24
N GLU A 785 -3.01 27.74 -5.55
CA GLU A 785 -1.92 28.48 -6.19
C GLU A 785 -0.89 27.53 -6.83
N ASP A 786 -0.85 27.56 -8.16
CA ASP A 786 0.18 26.88 -8.93
C ASP A 786 1.50 27.67 -8.85
N MET A 787 2.55 26.98 -8.44
CA MET A 787 3.89 27.56 -8.40
C MET A 787 4.46 27.69 -9.82
N ASP A 788 5.03 28.87 -10.14
CA ASP A 788 5.77 29.07 -11.37
C ASP A 788 6.90 28.03 -11.54
N LEU A 789 6.99 27.43 -12.73
CA LEU A 789 7.95 26.38 -13.05
C LEU A 789 9.40 26.86 -12.96
N GLY A 790 9.65 28.14 -13.27
CA GLY A 790 10.95 28.78 -13.14
C GLY A 790 11.40 28.85 -11.68
N ILE A 791 10.52 29.34 -10.81
CA ILE A 791 10.74 29.42 -9.35
C ILE A 791 10.93 28.03 -8.76
N GLN A 792 10.09 27.07 -9.13
CA GLN A 792 10.24 25.68 -8.67
C GLN A 792 11.63 25.12 -8.99
N LYS A 793 12.15 25.43 -10.19
CA LYS A 793 13.50 25.01 -10.61
C LYS A 793 14.59 25.73 -9.82
N GLN A 794 14.42 27.02 -9.53
CA GLN A 794 15.35 27.79 -8.71
C GLN A 794 15.44 27.25 -7.28
N LEU A 795 14.31 26.99 -6.61
CA LEU A 795 14.29 26.41 -5.27
C LEU A 795 14.94 25.02 -5.24
N LYS A 796 14.69 24.19 -6.27
CA LYS A 796 15.35 22.88 -6.40
C LYS A 796 16.87 23.01 -6.49
N ASN A 797 17.36 23.98 -7.26
CA ASN A 797 18.80 24.24 -7.38
C ASN A 797 19.39 24.76 -6.06
N PHE A 798 18.70 25.67 -5.39
CA PHE A 798 19.11 26.21 -4.08
C PHE A 798 19.20 25.11 -3.01
N LYS A 799 18.16 24.26 -2.89
CA LYS A 799 18.17 23.10 -1.99
C LYS A 799 19.30 22.12 -2.33
N LYS A 800 19.59 21.91 -3.62
CA LYS A 800 20.67 21.01 -4.05
C LYS A 800 22.03 21.53 -3.62
N ALA A 801 22.24 22.84 -3.77
CA ALA A 801 23.45 23.50 -3.34
C ALA A 801 23.64 23.37 -1.81
N CYS A 802 22.58 23.44 -1.00
CA CYS A 802 22.66 23.21 0.45
C CYS A 802 23.24 21.82 0.83
N ILE A 803 23.00 20.78 0.02
CA ILE A 803 23.61 19.45 0.23
C ILE A 803 25.12 19.50 -0.01
N GLU A 804 25.55 20.21 -1.06
CA GLU A 804 26.97 20.37 -1.40
C GLU A 804 27.71 21.07 -0.26
N HIS A 805 27.06 22.05 0.38
CA HIS A 805 27.58 22.69 1.59
C HIS A 805 27.73 21.72 2.76
N ASP A 806 26.77 20.82 3.02
CA ASP A 806 26.91 19.82 4.09
C ASP A 806 27.95 18.75 3.78
N ALA A 807 28.08 18.33 2.52
CA ALA A 807 29.17 17.47 2.09
C ALA A 807 30.54 18.14 2.32
N ASN A 808 30.65 19.46 2.15
CA ASN A 808 31.84 20.22 2.55
C ASN A 808 32.09 20.17 4.06
N GLN A 809 31.04 20.27 4.88
CA GLN A 809 31.18 20.18 6.33
C GLN A 809 31.65 18.79 6.76
N ILE A 810 31.09 17.71 6.21
CA ILE A 810 31.56 16.33 6.44
C ILE A 810 33.06 16.19 6.11
N CYS A 811 33.49 16.79 5.00
CA CYS A 811 34.90 16.76 4.60
C CYS A 811 35.82 17.50 5.59
N ARG A 812 35.34 18.63 6.14
CA ARG A 812 36.08 19.51 7.04
C ARG A 812 36.13 19.02 8.49
N GLU A 813 35.23 18.11 8.89
CA GLU A 813 35.29 17.57 10.24
C GLU A 813 36.64 16.92 10.49
N GLN A 814 37.25 17.28 11.62
CA GLN A 814 38.42 16.58 12.11
C GLN A 814 37.97 15.20 12.55
N LEU A 815 38.69 14.16 12.13
CA LEU A 815 38.60 12.86 12.78
C LEU A 815 39.59 12.96 13.94
N PRO A 816 39.15 13.13 15.20
CA PRO A 816 40.03 12.71 16.26
C PRO A 816 40.03 11.16 16.21
N LEU A 817 40.65 10.52 17.20
CA LEU A 817 40.24 9.19 17.66
C LEU A 817 41.15 8.03 17.25
N THR A 818 41.83 7.51 18.27
CA THR A 818 42.38 6.16 18.31
C THR A 818 41.30 5.11 17.98
N ALA A 819 41.70 3.87 17.63
CA ALA A 819 40.74 2.80 17.31
C ALA A 819 39.66 2.56 18.39
N SER A 820 40.00 2.81 19.66
CA SER A 820 39.08 2.70 20.81
C SER A 820 37.96 3.74 20.76
N GLU A 821 38.32 4.98 20.47
CA GLU A 821 37.40 6.11 20.43
C GLU A 821 36.45 6.05 19.19
N LEU A 822 36.91 5.48 18.08
CA LEU A 822 36.06 5.18 16.92
C LEU A 822 34.99 4.11 17.23
N LEU A 823 35.37 3.06 17.96
CA LEU A 823 34.44 2.04 18.45
C LEU A 823 33.40 2.64 19.41
N ALA A 824 33.83 3.56 20.29
CA ALA A 824 32.94 4.29 21.18
C ALA A 824 31.96 5.18 20.40
N LEU A 825 32.42 5.89 19.36
CA LEU A 825 31.56 6.72 18.51
C LEU A 825 30.54 5.88 17.73
N ALA A 826 30.95 4.73 17.17
CA ALA A 826 30.07 3.81 16.47
C ALA A 826 28.93 3.32 17.39
N LYS A 827 29.26 2.92 18.62
CA LYS A 827 28.32 2.40 19.64
C LYS A 827 27.57 3.50 20.41
N LYS A 828 27.89 4.79 20.20
CA LYS A 828 27.22 5.90 20.90
C LYS A 828 25.71 5.92 20.59
N PRO A 829 24.83 5.83 21.62
CA PRO A 829 23.39 5.68 21.43
C PRO A 829 22.72 6.96 20.91
N ARG A 830 23.16 8.14 21.37
CA ARG A 830 22.68 9.45 20.91
C ARG A 830 23.86 10.24 20.31
N LYS A 831 23.90 10.37 18.99
CA LYS A 831 24.94 11.11 18.26
C LYS A 831 24.53 12.58 18.06
N THR A 832 25.46 13.51 18.24
CA THR A 832 25.32 14.90 17.81
C THR A 832 25.45 15.01 16.29
N MET A 833 25.08 16.15 15.69
CA MET A 833 25.34 16.37 14.26
C MET A 833 26.83 16.23 13.91
N ALA A 834 27.73 16.73 14.77
CA ALA A 834 29.17 16.62 14.58
C ALA A 834 29.64 15.15 14.64
N ASP A 835 29.18 14.39 15.64
CA ASP A 835 29.44 12.95 15.76
C ASP A 835 29.01 12.21 14.49
N THR A 836 27.82 12.53 13.97
CA THR A 836 27.28 11.89 12.77
C THR A 836 28.09 12.23 11.52
N ARG A 837 28.54 13.48 11.36
CA ARG A 837 29.41 13.88 10.24
C ARG A 837 30.77 13.21 10.31
N ALA A 838 31.41 13.18 11.48
CA ALA A 838 32.68 12.48 11.70
C ALA A 838 32.54 10.98 11.38
N TYR A 839 31.49 10.33 11.90
CA TYR A 839 31.21 8.93 11.62
C TYR A 839 30.97 8.68 10.12
N LYS A 840 30.23 9.55 9.42
CA LYS A 840 30.03 9.46 7.97
C LYS A 840 31.35 9.62 7.20
N LYS A 841 32.21 10.58 7.59
CA LYS A 841 33.54 10.78 6.98
C LYS A 841 34.38 9.50 7.09
N GLN A 842 34.44 8.92 8.29
CA GLN A 842 35.17 7.67 8.52
C GLN A 842 34.65 6.52 7.67
N GLN A 843 33.33 6.30 7.67
CA GLN A 843 32.73 5.24 6.86
C GLN A 843 32.96 5.41 5.36
N LEU A 844 33.16 6.64 4.86
CA LEU A 844 33.50 6.89 3.45
C LEU A 844 34.97 6.55 3.20
N ILE A 845 35.87 6.95 4.09
CA ILE A 845 37.31 6.68 4.02
C ILE A 845 37.57 5.18 4.02
N GLU A 846 37.01 4.45 5.00
CA GLU A 846 37.18 3.00 5.15
C GLU A 846 36.56 2.25 3.98
N PHE A 847 35.33 2.58 3.59
CA PHE A 847 34.65 1.85 2.52
C PHE A 847 35.30 2.11 1.15
N TYR A 848 35.71 3.33 0.83
CA TYR A 848 36.25 3.66 -0.49
C TYR A 848 37.78 3.62 -0.56
N ASN A 849 38.47 3.24 0.53
CA ASN A 849 39.92 3.30 0.67
C ASN A 849 40.47 4.68 0.27
N LEU A 850 39.91 5.74 0.85
CA LEU A 850 40.34 7.13 0.58
C LEU A 850 41.46 7.53 1.54
N SER A 851 42.27 8.50 1.13
CA SER A 851 43.15 9.20 2.08
C SER A 851 42.32 10.23 2.83
N GLU A 852 42.58 10.44 4.12
CA GLU A 852 41.93 11.51 4.89
C GLU A 852 42.16 12.90 4.27
N LYS A 853 43.29 13.08 3.58
CA LYS A 853 43.64 14.34 2.88
C LYS A 853 42.95 14.50 1.52
N ASP A 854 42.26 13.48 1.01
CA ASP A 854 41.57 13.46 -0.29
C ASP A 854 40.18 14.14 -0.18
N ASN A 855 40.20 15.42 0.19
CA ASN A 855 39.00 16.21 0.47
C ASN A 855 38.02 16.24 -0.72
N GLN A 856 38.54 16.32 -1.94
CA GLN A 856 37.73 16.36 -3.16
C GLN A 856 36.95 15.05 -3.36
N SER A 857 37.59 13.89 -3.16
CA SER A 857 36.91 12.59 -3.30
C SER A 857 35.91 12.35 -2.17
N ILE A 858 36.26 12.73 -0.93
CA ILE A 858 35.36 12.59 0.23
C ILE A 858 34.09 13.42 0.02
N GLN A 859 34.20 14.67 -0.39
CA GLN A 859 33.06 15.54 -0.65
C GLN A 859 32.18 15.00 -1.79
N ALA A 860 32.78 14.57 -2.89
CA ALA A 860 32.05 14.01 -4.03
C ALA A 860 31.28 12.74 -3.64
N LEU A 861 31.93 11.84 -2.89
CA LEU A 861 31.33 10.58 -2.44
C LEU A 861 30.26 10.82 -1.37
N ALA A 862 30.43 11.76 -0.44
CA ALA A 862 29.41 12.16 0.52
C ALA A 862 28.12 12.64 -0.17
N THR A 863 28.26 13.38 -1.30
CA THR A 863 27.12 13.89 -2.06
C THR A 863 26.33 12.76 -2.75
N ILE A 864 27.02 11.75 -3.29
CA ILE A 864 26.38 10.67 -4.05
C ILE A 864 25.99 9.46 -3.19
N ASP A 865 26.62 9.25 -2.03
CA ASP A 865 26.42 8.05 -1.21
C ASP A 865 24.99 7.89 -0.75
N ASN A 866 24.34 9.03 -0.44
CA ASN A 866 22.92 9.11 -0.13
C ASN A 866 22.54 8.12 1.00
N ASP A 867 23.25 8.24 2.12
CA ASP A 867 23.14 7.40 3.32
C ASP A 867 23.37 5.90 3.03
N GLY A 868 24.50 5.56 2.41
CA GLY A 868 24.94 4.18 2.15
C GLY A 868 24.27 3.49 0.95
N ARG A 869 23.38 4.16 0.22
CA ARG A 869 22.75 3.58 -0.99
C ARG A 869 23.77 3.34 -2.09
N PHE A 870 24.73 4.24 -2.29
CA PHE A 870 25.78 4.04 -3.28
C PHE A 870 26.74 2.94 -2.85
N LYS A 871 27.13 2.88 -1.57
CA LYS A 871 27.92 1.74 -1.03
C LYS A 871 27.27 0.40 -1.36
N LYS A 872 25.95 0.26 -1.14
CA LYS A 872 25.22 -0.96 -1.51
C LYS A 872 25.26 -1.27 -3.01
N GLN A 873 25.20 -0.23 -3.85
CA GLN A 873 25.33 -0.39 -5.31
C GLN A 873 26.71 -0.90 -5.71
N ILE A 874 27.78 -0.40 -5.06
CA ILE A 874 29.15 -0.88 -5.27
C ILE A 874 29.27 -2.35 -4.86
N VAL A 875 28.79 -2.72 -3.68
CA VAL A 875 28.82 -4.13 -3.24
C VAL A 875 28.09 -5.04 -4.23
N ASN A 876 26.89 -4.65 -4.70
CA ASN A 876 26.18 -5.44 -5.71
C ASN A 876 26.94 -5.56 -7.03
N LEU A 877 27.67 -4.52 -7.42
CA LEU A 877 28.49 -4.53 -8.64
C LEU A 877 29.75 -5.39 -8.46
N GLU A 878 30.41 -5.32 -7.31
CA GLU A 878 31.52 -6.21 -6.94
C GLU A 878 31.06 -7.67 -6.93
N LEU A 879 29.88 -7.96 -6.40
CA LEU A 879 29.27 -9.28 -6.47
C LEU A 879 29.01 -9.71 -7.92
N ALA A 880 28.46 -8.82 -8.75
CA ALA A 880 28.19 -9.12 -10.16
C ALA A 880 29.47 -9.40 -10.98
N LEU A 881 30.58 -8.71 -10.68
CA LEU A 881 31.84 -8.82 -11.40
C LEU A 881 32.86 -9.79 -10.77
N GLY A 882 32.65 -10.19 -9.52
CA GLY A 882 33.54 -11.04 -8.74
C GLY A 882 33.31 -12.53 -8.94
N ASP A 883 34.31 -13.33 -8.56
CA ASP A 883 34.21 -14.78 -8.48
C ASP A 883 33.40 -15.21 -7.25
N VAL A 884 32.91 -16.45 -7.25
CA VAL A 884 32.09 -17.03 -6.17
C VAL A 884 32.78 -16.92 -4.80
N GLU A 885 34.12 -16.98 -4.76
CA GLU A 885 34.91 -16.81 -3.53
C GLU A 885 34.94 -15.38 -2.99
N LEU A 886 34.98 -14.36 -3.86
CA LEU A 886 34.96 -12.95 -3.43
C LEU A 886 33.58 -12.59 -2.86
N ALA A 887 32.52 -13.13 -3.47
CA ALA A 887 31.16 -13.05 -2.93
C ALA A 887 31.06 -13.71 -1.54
N LYS A 888 31.70 -14.88 -1.37
CA LYS A 888 31.79 -15.58 -0.08
C LYS A 888 32.59 -14.80 0.97
N LYS A 889 33.68 -14.11 0.58
CA LYS A 889 34.50 -13.28 1.47
C LYS A 889 33.77 -12.02 1.94
N HIS A 890 33.10 -11.30 1.04
CA HIS A 890 32.26 -10.15 1.41
C HIS A 890 31.08 -10.55 2.27
N PHE A 891 30.50 -11.73 2.00
CA PHE A 891 29.48 -12.33 2.84
C PHE A 891 30.00 -12.59 4.27
N LEU A 892 31.18 -13.19 4.44
CA LEU A 892 31.79 -13.41 5.76
C LEU A 892 32.11 -12.10 6.49
N ALA A 893 32.57 -11.06 5.77
CA ALA A 893 32.82 -9.74 6.34
C ALA A 893 31.53 -9.04 6.79
N GLN A 894 30.46 -9.10 5.99
CA GLN A 894 29.13 -8.62 6.39
C GLN A 894 28.58 -9.42 7.58
N LEU A 895 28.81 -10.73 7.63
CA LEU A 895 28.44 -11.61 8.74
C LEU A 895 29.05 -11.13 10.05
N GLN A 896 30.35 -10.79 10.03
CA GLN A 896 31.11 -10.32 11.18
C GLN A 896 30.69 -8.91 11.64
N GLU A 897 30.33 -8.03 10.71
CA GLU A 897 29.87 -6.67 11.04
C GLU A 897 28.39 -6.59 11.49
N SER A 898 27.55 -7.55 11.11
CA SER A 898 26.09 -7.44 11.29
C SER A 898 25.40 -8.64 11.94
N ASN A 899 26.13 -9.67 12.41
CA ASN A 899 25.59 -10.90 13.02
C ASN A 899 24.47 -11.57 12.18
N GLN A 900 24.48 -11.46 10.85
CA GLN A 900 23.46 -12.02 9.94
C GLN A 900 23.97 -13.28 9.21
N PHE A 901 23.27 -14.43 9.31
CA PHE A 901 23.74 -15.79 8.96
C PHE A 901 23.43 -16.31 7.52
N ALA A 902 23.96 -17.52 7.22
CA ALA A 902 24.07 -18.32 5.97
C ALA A 902 22.95 -18.35 4.90
N ALA A 903 21.71 -17.90 5.16
CA ALA A 903 20.60 -17.94 4.18
C ALA A 903 20.79 -16.95 3.03
N ASP A 904 21.66 -15.98 3.25
CA ASP A 904 22.02 -14.96 2.29
C ASP A 904 22.90 -15.47 1.15
N LEU A 905 23.52 -16.66 1.26
CA LEU A 905 24.37 -17.20 0.18
C LEU A 905 23.55 -17.52 -1.09
N ASN A 906 22.36 -18.12 -0.93
CA ASN A 906 21.45 -18.38 -2.05
C ASN A 906 20.82 -17.10 -2.59
N TYR A 907 20.52 -16.13 -1.72
CA TYR A 907 20.02 -14.80 -2.10
C TYR A 907 21.06 -14.01 -2.92
N PHE A 908 22.32 -13.99 -2.47
CA PHE A 908 23.43 -13.35 -3.15
C PHE A 908 23.82 -14.08 -4.43
N ALA A 909 23.87 -15.41 -4.44
CA ALA A 909 24.11 -16.19 -5.67
C ALA A 909 23.04 -15.93 -6.73
N SER A 910 21.78 -15.85 -6.32
CA SER A 910 20.66 -15.55 -7.22
C SER A 910 20.71 -14.09 -7.70
N LEU A 911 21.02 -13.12 -6.83
CA LEU A 911 21.26 -11.72 -7.22
C LEU A 911 22.41 -11.59 -8.21
N GLN A 912 23.54 -12.25 -7.91
CA GLN A 912 24.73 -12.29 -8.73
C GLN A 912 24.40 -12.87 -10.10
N SER A 913 23.67 -13.99 -10.15
CA SER A 913 23.24 -14.61 -11.41
C SER A 913 22.40 -13.66 -12.27
N ILE A 914 21.43 -12.94 -11.69
CA ILE A 914 20.62 -11.94 -12.39
C ILE A 914 21.51 -10.83 -12.95
N TYR A 915 22.40 -10.27 -12.14
CA TYR A 915 23.25 -9.15 -12.55
C TYR A 915 24.31 -9.57 -13.58
N GLN A 916 24.90 -10.76 -13.43
CA GLN A 916 25.82 -11.33 -14.42
C GLN A 916 25.12 -11.58 -15.74
N LYS A 917 23.93 -12.20 -15.72
CA LYS A 917 23.13 -12.40 -16.94
C LYS A 917 22.84 -11.06 -17.62
N LEU A 918 22.44 -10.04 -16.86
CA LEU A 918 22.21 -8.70 -17.39
C LEU A 918 23.46 -8.08 -18.02
N LEU A 919 24.58 -8.04 -17.30
CA LEU A 919 25.81 -7.41 -17.79
C LEU A 919 26.38 -8.15 -19.01
N ARG A 920 26.25 -9.49 -19.08
CA ARG A 920 26.59 -10.29 -20.26
C ARG A 920 25.69 -9.98 -21.45
N THR A 921 24.38 -9.90 -21.25
CA THR A 921 23.42 -9.52 -22.30
C THR A 921 23.72 -8.13 -22.87
N LEU A 922 24.12 -7.20 -22.00
CA LEU A 922 24.51 -5.84 -22.39
C LEU A 922 25.96 -5.73 -22.88
N ARG A 923 26.73 -6.83 -22.92
CA ARG A 923 28.14 -6.88 -23.36
C ARG A 923 29.06 -5.85 -22.67
N VAL A 924 28.89 -5.67 -21.35
CA VAL A 924 29.62 -4.64 -20.58
C VAL A 924 30.68 -5.24 -19.63
N THR A 925 31.01 -6.52 -19.74
CA THR A 925 31.98 -7.18 -18.85
C THR A 925 33.30 -7.46 -19.57
N THR A 926 34.44 -7.16 -18.94
CA THR A 926 35.76 -7.57 -19.42
C THR A 926 36.21 -8.87 -18.72
N SER A 927 37.24 -9.53 -19.27
CA SER A 927 37.88 -10.72 -18.66
C SER A 927 38.52 -10.43 -17.29
N ASN A 928 38.76 -9.16 -16.95
CA ASN A 928 39.55 -8.75 -15.79
C ASN A 928 38.68 -8.33 -14.59
N GLY A 929 37.38 -8.66 -14.62
CA GLY A 929 36.43 -8.30 -13.56
C GLY A 929 36.22 -6.79 -13.42
N THR A 930 36.28 -6.07 -14.55
CA THR A 930 35.93 -4.65 -14.68
C THR A 930 34.82 -4.47 -15.73
N LEU A 931 34.20 -3.30 -15.75
CA LEU A 931 33.23 -2.94 -16.78
C LEU A 931 33.94 -2.47 -18.04
N ASP A 932 33.45 -2.90 -19.20
CA ASP A 932 33.91 -2.41 -20.49
C ASP A 932 33.56 -0.92 -20.64
N THR A 933 34.52 -0.14 -21.13
CA THR A 933 34.37 1.29 -21.41
C THR A 933 33.95 1.57 -22.86
N SER A 934 33.78 0.52 -23.68
CA SER A 934 33.26 0.67 -25.04
C SER A 934 31.87 1.31 -25.04
N ASN A 935 31.59 2.17 -26.04
CA ASN A 935 30.29 2.83 -26.23
C ASN A 935 29.25 1.85 -26.80
N TYR A 936 29.10 0.67 -26.17
CA TYR A 936 28.13 -0.31 -26.61
C TYR A 936 26.70 0.23 -26.48
N GLN A 937 25.95 0.16 -27.59
CA GLN A 937 24.57 0.60 -27.68
C GLN A 937 23.65 -0.60 -27.76
N TYR A 938 22.57 -0.58 -26.99
CA TYR A 938 21.53 -1.61 -27.01
C TYR A 938 20.15 -0.98 -27.25
N SER A 939 19.27 -1.74 -27.91
CA SER A 939 17.90 -1.33 -28.22
C SER A 939 16.87 -2.16 -27.46
N LYS A 940 15.61 -1.76 -27.58
CA LYS A 940 14.49 -2.52 -27.03
C LYS A 940 14.35 -3.88 -27.73
N GLU A 941 14.51 -3.91 -29.05
CA GLU A 941 14.39 -5.10 -29.90
C GLU A 941 15.47 -6.11 -29.52
N LEU A 942 16.71 -5.65 -29.31
CA LEU A 942 17.81 -6.51 -28.84
C LEU A 942 17.45 -7.24 -27.54
N LEU A 943 16.88 -6.53 -26.57
CA LEU A 943 16.46 -7.13 -25.29
C LEU A 943 15.31 -8.12 -25.47
N GLN A 944 14.35 -7.82 -26.36
CA GLN A 944 13.22 -8.71 -26.66
C GLN A 944 13.66 -10.01 -27.35
N HIS A 945 14.66 -9.93 -28.21
CA HIS A 945 15.22 -11.09 -28.92
C HIS A 945 16.37 -11.78 -28.17
N SER A 946 16.81 -11.23 -27.04
CA SER A 946 17.81 -11.86 -26.19
C SER A 946 17.20 -12.93 -25.27
N ASP A 947 18.01 -13.93 -24.90
CA ASP A 947 17.65 -14.93 -23.89
C ASP A 947 17.41 -14.35 -22.48
N PHE A 948 17.64 -13.05 -22.27
CA PHE A 948 17.50 -12.44 -20.95
C PHE A 948 16.05 -12.50 -20.44
N LEU A 949 15.07 -12.06 -21.24
CA LEU A 949 13.68 -12.03 -20.80
C LEU A 949 13.12 -13.44 -20.58
N HIS A 950 13.49 -14.38 -21.46
CA HIS A 950 13.10 -15.78 -21.31
C HIS A 950 13.68 -16.40 -20.04
N TRP A 951 14.97 -16.15 -19.76
CA TRP A 951 15.63 -16.61 -18.53
C TRP A 951 14.99 -16.02 -17.26
N ILE A 952 14.58 -14.75 -17.28
CA ILE A 952 13.84 -14.13 -16.16
C ILE A 952 12.51 -14.84 -15.92
N GLU A 953 11.77 -15.19 -16.97
CA GLU A 953 10.49 -15.90 -16.83
C GLU A 953 10.67 -17.34 -16.32
N GLN A 954 11.67 -18.08 -16.82
CA GLN A 954 11.99 -19.43 -16.33
C GLN A 954 12.33 -19.44 -14.84
N ASN A 955 13.05 -18.42 -14.37
CA ASN A 955 13.50 -18.29 -12.98
C ASN A 955 12.59 -17.39 -12.13
N ARG A 956 11.41 -17.01 -12.65
CA ARG A 956 10.51 -16.04 -12.02
C ARG A 956 10.21 -16.34 -10.55
N PRO A 957 9.90 -17.57 -10.11
CA PRO A 957 9.61 -17.86 -8.71
C PRO A 957 10.75 -17.46 -7.76
N ILE A 958 11.99 -17.74 -8.15
CA ILE A 958 13.19 -17.43 -7.36
C ILE A 958 13.46 -15.93 -7.41
N ILE A 959 13.48 -15.34 -8.61
CA ILE A 959 13.81 -13.92 -8.81
C ILE A 959 12.77 -13.00 -8.15
N GLN A 960 11.49 -13.38 -8.18
CA GLN A 960 10.41 -12.60 -7.57
C GLN A 960 10.53 -12.49 -6.04
N GLY A 961 11.22 -13.44 -5.39
CA GLY A 961 11.57 -13.34 -3.97
C GLY A 961 12.62 -12.26 -3.69
N ILE A 962 13.44 -11.92 -4.70
CA ILE A 962 14.62 -11.08 -4.54
C ILE A 962 14.34 -9.65 -5.03
N VAL A 963 13.88 -9.53 -6.28
CA VAL A 963 13.63 -8.25 -6.96
C VAL A 963 12.14 -8.17 -7.34
N THR A 964 11.59 -6.95 -7.31
CA THR A 964 10.21 -6.73 -7.78
C THR A 964 10.13 -6.91 -9.29
N LEU A 965 9.52 -8.00 -9.73
CA LEU A 965 9.34 -8.30 -11.15
C LEU A 965 8.07 -7.63 -11.73
N PRO A 966 8.14 -7.04 -12.94
CA PRO A 966 6.95 -6.67 -13.70
C PRO A 966 6.11 -7.90 -14.06
N THR A 967 4.84 -7.67 -14.45
CA THR A 967 4.04 -8.72 -15.11
C THR A 967 4.67 -9.11 -16.44
N PRO A 968 4.51 -10.35 -16.92
CA PRO A 968 5.07 -10.81 -18.20
C PRO A 968 4.77 -9.82 -19.33
N ASP A 969 3.51 -9.43 -19.51
CA ASP A 969 3.11 -8.46 -20.55
C ASP A 969 3.87 -7.13 -20.49
N ARG A 970 4.14 -6.62 -19.28
CA ARG A 970 4.88 -5.35 -19.11
C ARG A 970 6.36 -5.54 -19.35
N LEU A 971 6.91 -6.66 -18.92
CA LEU A 971 8.32 -7.00 -19.11
C LEU A 971 8.65 -7.08 -20.60
N TYR A 972 7.81 -7.77 -21.39
CA TYR A 972 7.98 -7.85 -22.84
C TYR A 972 7.64 -6.54 -23.57
N LYS A 973 6.65 -5.77 -23.10
CA LYS A 973 6.25 -4.50 -23.74
C LYS A 973 7.27 -3.38 -23.56
N ASP A 974 7.92 -3.28 -22.40
CA ASP A 974 8.89 -2.23 -22.06
C ASP A 974 10.05 -2.77 -21.18
N PRO A 975 10.93 -3.62 -21.73
CA PRO A 975 12.03 -4.23 -20.98
C PRO A 975 13.07 -3.22 -20.51
N ILE A 976 13.21 -2.09 -21.22
CA ILE A 976 14.17 -1.02 -20.92
C ILE A 976 13.96 -0.46 -19.51
N ARG A 977 12.71 -0.28 -19.09
CA ARG A 977 12.40 0.23 -17.75
C ARG A 977 12.85 -0.73 -16.65
N PHE A 978 12.72 -2.03 -16.89
CA PHE A 978 13.18 -3.07 -15.96
C PHE A 978 14.71 -3.14 -15.93
N VAL A 979 15.37 -3.09 -17.09
CA VAL A 979 16.83 -3.01 -17.19
C VAL A 979 17.38 -1.77 -16.48
N SER A 980 16.75 -0.60 -16.66
CA SER A 980 17.13 0.63 -15.98
C SER A 980 17.06 0.51 -14.45
N MET A 981 16.04 -0.19 -13.94
CA MET A 981 15.93 -0.49 -12.51
C MET A 981 17.09 -1.38 -12.04
N LEU A 982 17.41 -2.46 -12.76
CA LEU A 982 18.51 -3.36 -12.39
C LEU A 982 19.88 -2.67 -12.47
N LEU A 983 20.14 -1.89 -13.52
CA LEU A 983 21.37 -1.09 -13.66
C LEU A 983 21.52 -0.09 -12.51
N SER A 984 20.41 0.52 -12.07
CA SER A 984 20.43 1.41 -10.90
C SER A 984 20.82 0.70 -9.61
N HIS A 985 20.54 -0.61 -9.46
CA HIS A 985 21.00 -1.40 -8.30
C HIS A 985 22.51 -1.66 -8.31
N LEU A 986 23.15 -1.52 -9.47
CA LEU A 986 24.60 -1.62 -9.69
C LEU A 986 25.29 -0.26 -9.74
N GLY A 987 24.54 0.84 -9.53
CA GLY A 987 25.08 2.20 -9.59
C GLY A 987 25.35 2.72 -11.00
N LEU A 988 24.98 1.95 -12.02
CA LEU A 988 25.09 2.28 -13.43
C LEU A 988 23.95 3.18 -13.89
N LYS A 989 24.24 4.05 -14.85
CA LYS A 989 23.27 4.93 -15.50
C LYS A 989 23.29 4.70 -17.00
N GLN A 990 22.11 4.56 -17.60
CA GLN A 990 21.95 4.54 -19.04
C GLN A 990 21.48 5.90 -19.55
N LYS A 991 21.92 6.28 -20.74
CA LYS A 991 21.53 7.48 -21.47
C LYS A 991 21.00 7.06 -22.83
N ARG A 992 19.90 7.70 -23.26
CA ARG A 992 19.34 7.50 -24.60
C ARG A 992 20.16 8.26 -25.63
N VAL A 993 20.43 7.64 -26.78
CA VAL A 993 21.21 8.16 -27.89
C VAL A 993 20.38 8.04 -29.18
N GLY A 994 20.41 9.06 -30.05
CA GLY A 994 19.69 9.04 -31.34
C GLY A 994 18.24 9.56 -31.33
N ARG A 995 17.60 9.55 -32.52
CA ARG A 995 16.23 10.06 -32.76
C ARG A 995 15.13 9.18 -32.12
N ALA A 996 13.93 9.73 -31.99
CA ALA A 996 12.82 9.16 -31.21
C ALA A 996 12.34 7.76 -31.67
N GLU A 997 12.59 7.38 -32.93
CA GLU A 997 12.07 6.14 -33.54
C GLU A 997 12.87 4.88 -33.19
N PHE A 998 14.20 4.95 -33.00
CA PHE A 998 15.05 3.75 -32.82
C PHE A 998 15.58 3.52 -31.40
N GLY A 999 15.25 4.40 -30.45
CA GLY A 999 15.41 4.17 -29.01
C GLY A 999 16.71 3.48 -28.55
N LEU A 1000 17.89 3.90 -29.02
CA LEU A 1000 19.17 3.32 -28.59
C LEU A 1000 19.57 3.84 -27.21
N TYR A 1001 20.16 2.97 -26.39
CA TYR A 1001 20.65 3.28 -25.05
C TYR A 1001 22.10 2.87 -24.91
N GLN A 1002 22.88 3.69 -24.21
CA GLN A 1002 24.27 3.40 -23.84
C GLN A 1002 24.49 3.68 -22.35
N LEU A 1003 25.48 3.06 -21.73
CA LEU A 1003 25.88 3.43 -20.37
C LEU A 1003 26.66 4.75 -20.36
N GLU A 1004 26.52 5.52 -19.29
CA GLU A 1004 27.24 6.79 -19.11
C GLU A 1004 28.75 6.52 -18.88
N PRO A 1005 29.66 6.87 -19.82
CA PRO A 1005 31.06 6.44 -19.76
C PRO A 1005 31.80 6.93 -18.51
N SER A 1006 31.56 8.18 -18.12
CA SER A 1006 32.17 8.79 -16.94
C SER A 1006 31.71 8.10 -15.63
N ARG A 1007 30.48 7.55 -15.61
CA ARG A 1007 29.97 6.76 -14.49
C ARG A 1007 30.65 5.38 -14.42
N VAL A 1008 30.87 4.75 -15.57
CA VAL A 1008 31.57 3.46 -15.67
C VAL A 1008 33.04 3.60 -15.22
N GLN A 1009 33.73 4.65 -15.66
CA GLN A 1009 35.11 4.94 -15.26
C GLN A 1009 35.26 5.11 -13.74
N LEU A 1010 34.37 5.89 -13.12
CA LEU A 1010 34.34 6.05 -11.66
C LEU A 1010 34.16 4.69 -10.95
N LEU A 1011 33.20 3.88 -11.39
CA LEU A 1011 32.92 2.57 -10.77
C LEU A 1011 34.13 1.63 -10.89
N ASN A 1012 34.77 1.57 -12.07
CA ASN A 1012 35.99 0.80 -12.27
C ASN A 1012 37.13 1.27 -11.36
N ALA A 1013 37.32 2.59 -11.21
CA ALA A 1013 38.34 3.14 -10.31
C ALA A 1013 38.07 2.75 -8.85
N LEU A 1014 36.82 2.83 -8.39
CA LEU A 1014 36.42 2.45 -7.03
C LEU A 1014 36.64 0.94 -6.76
N ILE A 1015 36.24 0.08 -7.71
CA ILE A 1015 36.45 -1.39 -7.60
C ILE A 1015 37.95 -1.71 -7.52
N MET A 1016 38.77 -1.10 -8.39
CA MET A 1016 40.21 -1.35 -8.40
C MET A 1016 40.88 -0.88 -7.11
N ARG A 1017 40.45 0.27 -6.57
CA ARG A 1017 40.96 0.83 -5.29
C ARG A 1017 40.58 -0.04 -4.10
N ARG A 1018 39.37 -0.63 -4.12
CA ARG A 1018 38.93 -1.59 -3.10
C ARG A 1018 39.65 -2.95 -3.21
N LYS A 1019 40.01 -3.42 -4.41
CA LYS A 1019 40.80 -4.66 -4.61
C LYS A 1019 42.27 -4.55 -4.17
N LYS A 1020 42.94 -3.41 -4.43
CA LYS A 1020 44.40 -3.25 -4.18
C LYS A 1020 44.79 -2.94 -2.73
N GLY A 1021 43.85 -2.54 -1.86
CA GLY A 1021 44.14 -2.12 -0.48
C GLY A 1021 44.86 -0.76 -0.38
N CYS A 1022 45.18 -0.33 0.84
CA CYS A 1022 45.73 1.01 1.12
C CYS A 1022 47.15 1.27 0.57
N THR A 1023 47.88 0.24 0.15
CA THR A 1023 49.29 0.31 -0.27
C THR A 1023 49.50 0.85 -1.69
N GLY A 1024 48.43 1.14 -2.45
CA GLY A 1024 48.49 1.61 -3.84
C GLY A 1024 47.82 2.96 -4.12
N ILE A 1025 47.55 3.77 -3.10
CA ILE A 1025 46.82 5.05 -3.24
C ILE A 1025 47.81 6.18 -3.58
N SER A 1026 47.93 6.57 -4.85
CA SER A 1026 48.79 7.70 -5.25
C SER A 1026 48.06 8.91 -5.87
N MET A 1027 46.79 8.78 -6.31
CA MET A 1027 46.07 9.88 -6.97
C MET A 1027 44.59 10.04 -6.54
N PRO A 1028 44.05 11.28 -6.52
CA PRO A 1028 42.62 11.55 -6.31
C PRO A 1028 41.73 10.85 -7.34
N LEU A 1029 40.49 10.50 -6.98
CA LEU A 1029 39.53 9.95 -7.94
C LEU A 1029 39.11 11.00 -8.97
N ASP A 1030 39.03 10.60 -10.24
CA ASP A 1030 38.27 11.38 -11.21
C ASP A 1030 36.78 11.33 -10.85
N THR A 1031 36.33 12.38 -10.18
CA THR A 1031 34.96 12.56 -9.71
C THR A 1031 34.14 13.45 -10.64
N SER A 1032 34.60 13.67 -11.88
CA SER A 1032 33.89 14.47 -12.90
C SER A 1032 32.46 13.97 -13.16
N SER A 1033 32.20 12.67 -13.02
CA SER A 1033 30.85 12.07 -13.11
C SER A 1033 30.00 12.23 -11.85
N CYS A 1034 30.62 12.54 -10.70
CA CYS A 1034 29.95 12.92 -9.46
C CYS A 1034 29.60 14.41 -9.43
N ALA A 1035 30.34 15.22 -10.20
CA ALA A 1035 30.19 16.66 -10.22
C ALA A 1035 28.84 17.09 -10.80
N VAL A 1036 28.13 17.89 -10.01
CA VAL A 1036 27.05 18.74 -10.50
C VAL A 1036 27.72 19.86 -11.30
N LYS A 1037 27.16 20.24 -12.46
CA LYS A 1037 27.69 21.33 -13.30
C LYS A 1037 28.01 22.57 -12.44
N LYS A 1038 29.33 22.86 -12.31
CA LYS A 1038 29.97 23.94 -11.55
C LYS A 1038 29.69 23.93 -10.05
N SER A 1039 30.75 24.08 -9.24
CA SER A 1039 30.62 24.46 -7.83
C SER A 1039 29.77 25.73 -7.76
N THR A 1040 28.67 25.64 -7.03
CA THR A 1040 27.82 26.81 -6.78
C THR A 1040 28.59 27.72 -5.82
N SER A 1041 29.11 28.84 -6.32
CA SER A 1041 29.80 29.83 -5.48
C SER A 1041 28.85 30.38 -4.42
N THR A 1042 29.38 30.86 -3.29
CA THR A 1042 28.60 31.58 -2.28
C THR A 1042 27.80 32.73 -2.90
N ASP A 1043 28.32 33.37 -3.95
CA ASP A 1043 27.60 34.36 -4.75
C ASP A 1043 26.41 33.79 -5.51
N PHE A 1044 26.48 32.58 -6.07
CA PHE A 1044 25.33 31.93 -6.68
C PHE A 1044 24.23 31.65 -5.65
N PHE A 1045 24.61 31.22 -4.43
CA PHE A 1045 23.67 31.05 -3.33
C PHE A 1045 23.02 32.36 -2.94
N VAL A 1046 23.81 33.42 -2.71
CA VAL A 1046 23.30 34.75 -2.32
C VAL A 1046 22.44 35.34 -3.43
N THR A 1047 22.82 35.20 -4.70
CA THR A 1047 22.04 35.69 -5.84
C THR A 1047 20.74 34.92 -6.02
N THR A 1048 20.77 33.59 -5.90
CA THR A 1048 19.56 32.76 -5.98
C THR A 1048 18.64 33.02 -4.78
N PHE A 1049 19.23 33.18 -3.60
CA PHE A 1049 18.51 33.58 -2.39
C PHE A 1049 17.85 34.96 -2.54
N ARG A 1050 18.56 35.98 -3.04
CA ARG A 1050 17.97 37.30 -3.34
C ARG A 1050 16.83 37.20 -4.33
N LYS A 1051 16.96 36.43 -5.42
CA LYS A 1051 15.88 36.22 -6.40
C LYS A 1051 14.66 35.51 -5.82
N ILE A 1052 14.89 34.54 -4.94
CA ILE A 1052 13.81 33.89 -4.21
C ILE A 1052 13.16 34.92 -3.28
N LYS A 1053 13.94 35.69 -2.51
CA LYS A 1053 13.45 36.74 -1.59
C LYS A 1053 12.71 37.89 -2.29
N GLU A 1054 13.16 38.33 -3.47
CA GLU A 1054 12.47 39.31 -4.32
C GLU A 1054 11.07 38.85 -4.76
N PHE A 1055 10.83 37.54 -4.79
CA PHE A 1055 9.50 36.96 -5.01
C PHE A 1055 8.69 36.82 -3.71
N ILE A 1056 9.36 36.66 -2.56
CA ILE A 1056 8.68 36.63 -1.25
C ILE A 1056 8.09 38.02 -0.91
N LEU A 1057 8.80 39.08 -1.29
CA LEU A 1057 8.34 40.47 -1.24
C LEU A 1057 7.25 40.71 -2.30
N PRO A 1058 5.99 41.00 -1.94
CA PRO A 1058 4.94 41.23 -2.92
C PRO A 1058 5.24 42.50 -3.73
N LYS A 1059 5.38 42.38 -5.05
CA LYS A 1059 5.18 43.52 -5.96
C LYS A 1059 3.68 43.80 -6.04
N HIS A 1060 3.27 44.89 -5.39
CA HIS A 1060 2.02 45.64 -5.57
C HIS A 1060 0.68 44.89 -5.43
N PHE A 1061 0.12 44.96 -4.21
CA PHE A 1061 -1.30 45.27 -4.05
C PHE A 1061 -1.40 46.76 -3.68
N PHE A 1062 -1.68 47.61 -4.68
CA PHE A 1062 -2.27 48.93 -4.47
C PHE A 1062 -3.23 49.17 -5.63
N GLU A 1063 -4.47 48.74 -5.47
CA GLU A 1063 -5.61 49.56 -5.86
C GLU A 1063 -6.51 49.66 -4.63
N PRO A 1064 -6.59 50.83 -3.98
CA PRO A 1064 -7.64 51.06 -3.00
C PRO A 1064 -8.95 51.23 -3.75
N VAL A 1065 -9.88 50.31 -3.51
CA VAL A 1065 -11.31 50.55 -3.76
C VAL A 1065 -11.75 51.66 -2.81
N PHE A 1066 -11.81 52.89 -3.31
CA PHE A 1066 -12.66 53.97 -2.78
C PHE A 1066 -12.95 55.00 -3.88
N SER A 1067 -14.04 54.76 -4.62
CA SER A 1067 -15.17 55.66 -4.93
C SER A 1067 -15.88 55.15 -6.17
#